data_AF-A0A2G5SUC9-F1
#
_entry.id   AF-A0A2G5SUC9-F1
#
_cell.length_a   1.000
_cell.length_b   1.000
_cell.length_c   1.000
_cell.angle_alpha   90.00
_cell.angle_beta   90.00
_cell.angle_gamma   90.00
#
_symmetry.space_group_name_H-M   'P 1'
#
loop_
_entity.id
_entity.type
_entity.pdbx_description
1 polymer ?
#
loop_
_entity_poly.entity_id
_entity_poly.type
_entity_poly.pdbx_seq_one_letter_code
_entity_poly.pdbx_strand_id
1 'polypeptide(L)'
;MFKGIRGRSLKYGQACDRYQDKCINGAKCIDKICKCSPGFLLAPNGWCEGFDLAKAIEMNKQSVETAPPTKANRIIQTKKQNVITTTTTRAPVQQQVVTENSFPTPPSNIFGFPDRRTTKPVPKVAAVGSACRPIDICLGESVCTNGFCHCPKGYIRQNGQCISTESKHKVAKVGETCKNGEICAGGSICDYDRKRCICAAQHVAIRGICKQKSAPAFAAPGDTCSMREKCTGGATCVEGMCQCDDHHFAEDGYCRPIEARSSKVQFVNGAGLRFSSMQVPNRQRAQPCNTAECKLPNCFCSDDGRQAPGGLRPDETPQFVVLTFDDAVNGKTFPDYKKLFENDVLKNPNGCDVKATFFISHEWTNYDAVNWLVQKNMEIASNSISHESLEHENTNRWLNEMDGQRRILAKFGGAPEEQIVGIRSPQLALGGDNQFEMMSGAEFLWDNSMSANPGIHGEPFWPQTMDYQVAWDCHEESCPKSSFPGIWTVPLNQFYGSYMRQIDSFRRSSMLRAAVDLNNTVDELEEIIMRNFERSYSANRAPYVLSLNADFLQLGGQNKGMKAVQRFLNKMSANKDVYIVTIKQLIDWMKRPVPINQMKASKAVGCPITLSFNRNPSLSTCDKPNKCLYSTPSLSSQEHQFLTCLPCPTMYPWLENPAGGIV
;
A
#
# COMPACT_ATOMS: atom_id res chain seq x y z
N MET A 1 -36.39 -39.55 9.25
CA MET A 1 -35.20 -40.14 9.89
C MET A 1 -33.96 -39.41 9.35
N PHE A 2 -33.43 -38.42 10.08
CA PHE A 2 -32.30 -37.61 9.61
C PHE A 2 -30.97 -38.10 10.21
N LYS A 3 -30.02 -38.53 9.36
CA LYS A 3 -28.60 -38.59 9.74
C LYS A 3 -27.97 -37.25 9.38
N GLY A 4 -27.82 -36.37 10.38
CA GLY A 4 -27.22 -35.05 10.20
C GLY A 4 -25.73 -35.14 9.82
N ILE A 5 -25.34 -34.42 8.78
CA ILE A 5 -23.93 -34.23 8.42
C ILE A 5 -23.27 -33.38 9.52
N ARG A 6 -22.23 -33.90 10.17
CA ARG A 6 -21.44 -33.11 11.12
C ARG A 6 -20.51 -32.17 10.36
N GLY A 7 -20.68 -30.87 10.58
CA GLY A 7 -19.80 -29.83 10.08
C GLY A 7 -18.36 -29.94 10.59
N ARG A 8 -17.41 -29.33 9.86
CA ARG A 8 -15.99 -29.34 10.25
C ARG A 8 -15.76 -28.37 11.39
N SER A 9 -14.91 -28.75 12.34
CA SER A 9 -14.45 -27.86 13.42
C SER A 9 -13.21 -27.09 12.95
N LEU A 10 -13.30 -25.76 12.86
CA LEU A 10 -12.28 -24.91 12.23
C LEU A 10 -11.68 -23.88 13.20
N LYS A 11 -10.37 -23.65 13.11
CA LYS A 11 -9.61 -22.68 13.92
C LYS A 11 -9.71 -21.27 13.33
N TYR A 12 -9.35 -20.26 14.13
CA TYR A 12 -9.20 -18.87 13.66
C TYR A 12 -8.32 -18.79 12.40
N GLY A 13 -8.69 -17.93 11.45
CA GLY A 13 -8.01 -17.73 10.18
C GLY A 13 -8.33 -18.77 9.08
N GLN A 14 -8.99 -19.88 9.41
CA GLN A 14 -9.38 -20.88 8.41
C GLN A 14 -10.68 -20.49 7.68
N ALA A 15 -10.73 -20.77 6.37
CA ALA A 15 -11.91 -20.56 5.54
C ALA A 15 -13.05 -21.53 5.91
N CYS A 16 -14.28 -21.01 6.02
CA CYS A 16 -15.45 -21.69 6.57
C CYS A 16 -16.73 -21.41 5.77
N ASP A 17 -17.64 -22.37 5.74
CA ASP A 17 -19.04 -22.15 5.38
C ASP A 17 -19.87 -21.81 6.63
N ARG A 18 -20.70 -20.76 6.56
CA ARG A 18 -21.48 -20.23 7.69
C ARG A 18 -22.60 -21.17 8.18
N TYR A 19 -23.04 -22.11 7.33
CA TYR A 19 -24.13 -23.05 7.59
C TYR A 19 -23.63 -24.49 7.77
N GLN A 20 -22.47 -24.82 7.21
CA GLN A 20 -21.90 -26.19 7.25
C GLN A 20 -20.69 -26.35 8.17
N ASP A 21 -19.97 -25.30 8.57
CA ASP A 21 -18.79 -25.42 9.45
C ASP A 21 -18.98 -24.73 10.81
N LYS A 22 -18.23 -25.20 11.82
CA LYS A 22 -18.24 -24.64 13.17
C LYS A 22 -16.84 -24.14 13.56
N CYS A 23 -16.70 -22.83 13.62
CA CYS A 23 -15.51 -22.21 14.22
C CYS A 23 -15.41 -22.54 15.72
N ILE A 24 -14.19 -22.80 16.20
CA ILE A 24 -13.91 -23.15 17.60
C ILE A 24 -13.29 -21.97 18.38
N ASN A 25 -13.10 -22.17 19.69
CA ASN A 25 -12.47 -21.21 20.61
C ASN A 25 -13.10 -19.80 20.60
N GLY A 26 -14.43 -19.71 20.46
CA GLY A 26 -15.17 -18.43 20.47
C GLY A 26 -15.18 -17.66 19.13
N ALA A 27 -14.43 -18.10 18.13
CA ALA A 27 -14.52 -17.54 16.78
C ALA A 27 -15.87 -17.85 16.12
N LYS A 28 -16.28 -17.05 15.13
CA LYS A 28 -17.45 -17.27 14.28
C LYS A 28 -17.06 -17.14 12.80
N CYS A 29 -17.86 -17.74 11.92
CA CYS A 29 -17.64 -17.63 10.49
C CYS A 29 -18.13 -16.24 10.00
N ILE A 30 -17.19 -15.37 9.69
CA ILE A 30 -17.40 -13.97 9.29
C ILE A 30 -16.59 -13.78 8.00
N ASP A 31 -17.24 -13.31 6.92
CA ASP A 31 -16.64 -13.16 5.59
C ASP A 31 -16.01 -14.45 5.06
N LYS A 32 -16.66 -15.59 5.32
CA LYS A 32 -16.19 -16.96 5.01
C LYS A 32 -14.87 -17.35 5.69
N ILE A 33 -14.46 -16.67 6.76
CA ILE A 33 -13.27 -17.03 7.57
C ILE A 33 -13.66 -17.08 9.06
N CYS A 34 -13.08 -18.00 9.82
CA CYS A 34 -13.24 -18.02 11.27
C CYS A 34 -12.49 -16.84 11.91
N LYS A 35 -13.22 -15.82 12.36
CA LYS A 35 -12.71 -14.60 13.00
C LYS A 35 -13.37 -14.39 14.37
N CYS A 36 -12.80 -13.54 15.22
CA CYS A 36 -13.47 -13.11 16.45
C CYS A 36 -14.64 -12.17 16.11
N SER A 37 -15.70 -12.19 16.92
CA SER A 37 -16.81 -11.24 16.77
C SER A 37 -16.38 -9.83 17.20
N PRO A 38 -17.00 -8.75 16.68
CA PRO A 38 -16.78 -7.40 17.19
C PRO A 38 -16.90 -7.33 18.72
N GLY A 39 -15.94 -6.64 19.37
CA GLY A 39 -15.79 -6.61 20.83
C GLY A 39 -14.92 -7.73 21.44
N PHE A 40 -14.44 -8.68 20.63
CA PHE A 40 -13.59 -9.80 21.06
C PHE A 40 -12.29 -9.85 20.26
N LEU A 41 -11.17 -10.16 20.93
CA LEU A 41 -9.84 -10.29 20.33
C LEU A 41 -9.29 -11.70 20.52
N LEU A 42 -8.40 -12.14 19.62
CA LEU A 42 -7.73 -13.44 19.73
C LEU A 42 -6.62 -13.36 20.78
N ALA A 43 -6.84 -13.96 21.94
CA ALA A 43 -5.86 -14.09 23.01
C ALA A 43 -4.77 -15.12 22.66
N PRO A 44 -3.56 -15.06 23.28
CA PRO A 44 -2.44 -15.95 22.95
C PRO A 44 -2.67 -17.45 23.18
N ASN A 45 -3.70 -17.80 23.96
CA ASN A 45 -4.19 -19.17 24.15
C ASN A 45 -5.02 -19.69 22.96
N GLY A 46 -5.27 -18.86 21.95
CA GLY A 46 -6.05 -19.18 20.76
C GLY A 46 -7.57 -19.03 20.95
N TRP A 47 -8.05 -18.28 21.94
CA TRP A 47 -9.48 -18.00 22.17
C TRP A 47 -9.87 -16.55 21.86
N CYS A 48 -11.09 -16.35 21.37
CA CYS A 48 -11.69 -15.03 21.21
C CYS A 48 -12.26 -14.56 22.55
N GLU A 49 -11.56 -13.66 23.22
CA GLU A 49 -11.89 -13.14 24.55
C GLU A 49 -12.39 -11.69 24.48
N GLY A 50 -13.34 -11.35 25.36
CA GLY A 50 -13.99 -10.03 25.37
C GLY A 50 -13.09 -8.93 25.92
N PHE A 51 -13.21 -7.73 25.36
CA PHE A 51 -12.31 -6.59 25.61
C PHE A 51 -12.10 -6.26 27.12
N ASP A 52 -13.13 -6.44 27.96
CA ASP A 52 -13.05 -6.15 29.39
C ASP A 52 -12.34 -7.22 30.24
N LEU A 53 -12.16 -8.45 29.75
CA LEU A 53 -11.55 -9.52 30.55
C LEU A 53 -10.02 -9.41 30.61
N ALA A 54 -9.38 -8.91 29.55
CA ALA A 54 -7.93 -8.65 29.53
C ALA A 54 -7.49 -7.66 30.63
N LYS A 55 -8.37 -6.70 30.99
CA LYS A 55 -8.16 -5.74 32.07
C LYS A 55 -8.20 -6.35 33.47
N ALA A 56 -9.01 -7.40 33.67
CA ALA A 56 -9.20 -8.02 34.98
C ALA A 56 -7.94 -8.76 35.50
N ILE A 57 -7.03 -9.16 34.60
CA ILE A 57 -5.79 -9.87 34.96
C ILE A 57 -4.72 -8.93 35.55
N GLU A 58 -4.73 -7.64 35.18
CA GLU A 58 -3.80 -6.65 35.77
C GLU A 58 -4.23 -6.19 37.17
N MET A 59 -5.54 -6.12 37.44
CA MET A 59 -6.06 -5.62 38.73
C MET A 59 -5.72 -6.52 39.93
N ASN A 60 -5.32 -7.76 39.72
CA ASN A 60 -4.99 -8.72 40.79
C ASN A 60 -3.48 -8.74 41.16
N LYS A 61 -2.73 -7.68 40.82
CA LYS A 61 -1.33 -7.46 41.24
C LYS A 61 -1.11 -6.21 42.11
N GLN A 62 -2.17 -5.53 42.52
CA GLN A 62 -2.09 -4.41 43.48
C GLN A 62 -2.67 -4.79 44.84
N SER A 63 -1.89 -5.51 45.63
CA SER A 63 -2.08 -5.61 47.09
C SER A 63 -0.73 -5.78 47.79
N VAL A 64 -0.63 -5.19 48.99
CA VAL A 64 0.55 -5.16 49.89
C VAL A 64 1.74 -4.31 49.39
N GLU A 65 1.74 -3.04 49.78
CA GLU A 65 2.95 -2.31 50.20
C GLU A 65 2.92 -2.08 51.72
N THR A 66 4.01 -1.51 52.27
CA THR A 66 4.33 -1.33 53.72
C THR A 66 4.76 -2.64 54.43
N ALA A 67 5.82 -2.70 55.26
CA ALA A 67 6.79 -1.69 55.74
C ALA A 67 8.22 -2.32 55.94
N PRO A 68 9.30 -1.53 56.16
CA PRO A 68 10.70 -1.99 56.11
C PRO A 68 11.35 -2.18 57.52
N PRO A 69 12.69 -2.28 57.69
CA PRO A 69 13.58 -3.38 57.25
C PRO A 69 14.48 -3.95 58.38
N THR A 70 15.00 -5.17 58.26
CA THR A 70 15.99 -5.73 59.22
C THR A 70 17.07 -6.62 58.59
N LYS A 71 18.14 -6.92 59.35
CA LYS A 71 19.43 -7.41 58.86
C LYS A 71 19.67 -8.92 59.06
N ALA A 72 20.46 -9.47 58.14
CA ALA A 72 21.55 -10.46 58.35
C ALA A 72 21.28 -11.98 58.52
N ASN A 73 22.24 -12.72 57.92
CA ASN A 73 22.86 -13.97 58.38
C ASN A 73 22.22 -15.38 58.21
N ARG A 74 22.82 -16.13 57.25
CA ARG A 74 23.66 -17.34 57.47
C ARG A 74 23.14 -18.80 57.26
N ILE A 75 23.66 -19.41 56.17
CA ILE A 75 24.27 -20.77 56.00
C ILE A 75 23.38 -22.05 56.13
N ILE A 76 23.89 -23.16 55.55
CA ILE A 76 23.53 -24.60 55.69
C ILE A 76 22.30 -25.03 54.84
N GLN A 77 22.41 -25.66 53.66
CA GLN A 77 23.06 -26.92 53.18
C GLN A 77 22.08 -28.12 53.04
N THR A 78 21.99 -28.63 51.80
CA THR A 78 21.85 -30.05 51.40
C THR A 78 20.79 -30.99 52.05
N LYS A 79 19.86 -31.52 51.23
CA LYS A 79 19.72 -32.95 50.81
C LYS A 79 18.38 -33.12 50.06
N LYS A 80 18.26 -33.76 48.89
CA LYS A 80 18.54 -35.15 48.41
C LYS A 80 17.31 -36.08 48.56
N GLN A 81 16.86 -36.66 47.42
CA GLN A 81 16.04 -37.90 47.30
C GLN A 81 14.56 -37.79 47.76
N ASN A 82 13.59 -38.60 47.27
CA ASN A 82 13.64 -39.67 46.26
C ASN A 82 12.28 -39.86 45.52
N VAL A 83 12.28 -40.70 44.47
CA VAL A 83 11.09 -41.23 43.76
C VAL A 83 10.33 -42.26 44.62
N ILE A 84 9.00 -42.41 44.44
CA ILE A 84 8.27 -43.69 44.52
C ILE A 84 6.94 -43.63 43.73
N THR A 85 6.49 -44.79 43.25
CA THR A 85 5.42 -45.02 42.25
C THR A 85 4.34 -45.97 42.80
N THR A 86 3.05 -45.80 42.44
CA THR A 86 1.97 -46.85 42.46
C THR A 86 0.62 -46.27 41.98
N THR A 87 -0.33 -46.95 41.31
CA THR A 87 -0.32 -48.17 40.43
C THR A 87 -1.61 -48.26 39.57
N THR A 88 -1.51 -48.89 38.38
CA THR A 88 -2.45 -49.76 37.58
C THR A 88 -3.99 -49.83 37.84
N THR A 89 -4.90 -50.25 36.94
CA THR A 89 -4.88 -51.42 35.99
C THR A 89 -5.84 -51.34 34.78
N ARG A 90 -5.39 -51.88 33.61
CA ARG A 90 -6.00 -52.83 32.62
C ARG A 90 -7.55 -52.86 32.42
N ALA A 91 -8.13 -52.78 31.20
CA ALA A 91 -8.00 -53.54 29.92
C ALA A 91 -8.90 -54.82 29.83
N PRO A 92 -9.50 -55.14 28.65
CA PRO A 92 -8.86 -56.07 27.69
C PRO A 92 -9.08 -55.74 26.18
N VAL A 93 -8.83 -56.70 25.26
CA VAL A 93 -8.58 -56.55 23.81
C VAL A 93 -9.24 -57.67 22.99
N GLN A 94 -9.54 -57.47 21.69
CA GLN A 94 -9.55 -58.53 20.66
C GLN A 94 -9.23 -57.99 19.24
N GLN A 95 -8.74 -58.85 18.33
CA GLN A 95 -8.25 -58.51 16.98
C GLN A 95 -8.53 -59.62 15.93
N GLN A 96 -8.70 -59.22 14.66
CA GLN A 96 -8.40 -59.97 13.40
C GLN A 96 -7.93 -58.93 12.34
N VAL A 97 -7.04 -59.15 11.32
CA VAL A 97 -6.49 -60.31 10.58
C VAL A 97 -7.40 -60.75 9.41
N VAL A 98 -7.03 -60.82 8.11
CA VAL A 98 -5.88 -60.34 7.26
C VAL A 98 -6.32 -60.55 5.76
N THR A 99 -5.77 -60.08 4.62
CA THR A 99 -4.46 -59.53 4.16
C THR A 99 -4.62 -58.59 2.93
N GLU A 100 -3.51 -57.94 2.52
CA GLU A 100 -3.05 -57.56 1.15
C GLU A 100 -4.04 -57.26 -0.02
N ASN A 101 -3.95 -56.04 -0.57
CA ASN A 101 -3.09 -55.75 -1.74
C ASN A 101 -2.89 -54.23 -1.97
N SER A 102 -1.92 -53.84 -2.80
CA SER A 102 -1.46 -52.45 -3.01
C SER A 102 -2.14 -51.71 -4.18
N PHE A 103 -2.06 -50.36 -4.20
CA PHE A 103 -2.05 -49.39 -5.33
C PHE A 103 -2.53 -47.98 -4.83
N PRO A 104 -2.29 -46.85 -5.53
CA PRO A 104 -1.04 -46.08 -5.40
C PRO A 104 -1.25 -44.62 -4.96
N THR A 105 -0.15 -43.87 -4.77
CA THR A 105 -0.15 -42.42 -4.54
C THR A 105 -0.51 -41.62 -5.81
N PRO A 106 -1.38 -40.58 -5.73
CA PRO A 106 -1.53 -39.59 -6.79
C PRO A 106 -0.31 -38.63 -6.85
N PRO A 107 0.07 -38.12 -8.03
CA PRO A 107 1.30 -37.33 -8.20
C PRO A 107 1.09 -35.80 -8.12
N SER A 108 2.21 -35.08 -8.05
CA SER A 108 2.33 -33.65 -8.34
C SER A 108 2.17 -33.33 -9.85
N ASN A 109 2.12 -32.03 -10.18
CA ASN A 109 2.00 -31.43 -11.52
C ASN A 109 0.56 -31.46 -12.07
N ILE A 110 -0.06 -30.38 -12.60
CA ILE A 110 0.38 -29.13 -13.25
C ILE A 110 0.92 -29.34 -14.68
N PHE A 111 0.07 -28.95 -15.66
CA PHE A 111 0.21 -29.05 -17.13
C PHE A 111 0.12 -30.46 -17.77
N GLY A 112 -0.77 -30.62 -18.76
CA GLY A 112 -0.63 -31.58 -19.86
C GLY A 112 -1.68 -32.70 -20.03
N PHE A 113 -2.68 -32.47 -20.90
CA PHE A 113 -3.48 -33.46 -21.65
C PHE A 113 -4.28 -34.56 -20.86
N PRO A 114 -5.29 -35.23 -21.49
CA PRO A 114 -6.24 -36.07 -20.76
C PRO A 114 -5.85 -37.55 -20.68
N ASP A 115 -5.83 -38.11 -19.46
CA ASP A 115 -5.85 -39.57 -19.25
C ASP A 115 -7.27 -40.15 -19.53
N ARG A 116 -7.31 -41.40 -19.99
CA ARG A 116 -8.41 -41.97 -20.79
C ARG A 116 -9.00 -43.23 -20.14
N ARG A 117 -9.24 -43.23 -18.83
CA ARG A 117 -9.64 -44.45 -18.10
C ARG A 117 -10.73 -44.35 -17.01
N THR A 118 -11.48 -43.24 -16.93
CA THR A 118 -12.75 -43.21 -16.17
C THR A 118 -13.89 -42.60 -16.99
N THR A 119 -15.06 -43.25 -16.98
CA THR A 119 -16.24 -42.87 -17.80
C THR A 119 -17.31 -42.10 -17.02
N LYS A 120 -17.04 -41.70 -15.77
CA LYS A 120 -17.90 -40.79 -15.01
C LYS A 120 -17.45 -39.35 -15.27
N PRO A 121 -18.26 -38.50 -15.92
CA PRO A 121 -17.84 -37.14 -16.26
C PRO A 121 -17.74 -36.27 -15.01
N VAL A 122 -16.56 -35.74 -14.73
CA VAL A 122 -16.30 -34.85 -13.59
C VAL A 122 -16.69 -33.41 -13.97
N PRO A 123 -17.41 -32.67 -13.10
CA PRO A 123 -17.63 -31.23 -13.26
C PRO A 123 -16.32 -30.45 -13.38
N LYS A 124 -16.21 -29.59 -14.40
CA LYS A 124 -15.19 -28.54 -14.44
C LYS A 124 -15.80 -27.19 -14.03
N VAL A 125 -14.94 -26.26 -13.61
CA VAL A 125 -15.32 -24.87 -13.36
C VAL A 125 -15.13 -24.06 -14.65
N ALA A 126 -16.05 -23.15 -14.96
CA ALA A 126 -16.04 -22.35 -16.18
C ALA A 126 -16.41 -20.88 -15.93
N ALA A 127 -15.73 -19.95 -16.59
CA ALA A 127 -16.01 -18.51 -16.48
C ALA A 127 -17.22 -18.09 -17.33
N VAL A 128 -17.80 -16.92 -17.03
CA VAL A 128 -18.92 -16.34 -17.81
C VAL A 128 -18.50 -16.18 -19.28
N GLY A 129 -19.26 -16.77 -20.20
CA GLY A 129 -18.99 -16.82 -21.64
C GLY A 129 -18.20 -18.05 -22.11
N SER A 130 -17.70 -18.90 -21.22
CA SER A 130 -16.96 -20.12 -21.57
C SER A 130 -17.87 -21.32 -21.82
N ALA A 131 -17.41 -22.28 -22.65
CA ALA A 131 -18.15 -23.49 -22.96
C ALA A 131 -18.25 -24.45 -21.76
N CYS A 132 -19.45 -24.97 -21.49
CA CYS A 132 -19.81 -25.79 -20.32
C CYS A 132 -20.74 -26.94 -20.71
N ARG A 133 -20.80 -27.97 -19.87
CA ARG A 133 -21.79 -29.07 -19.93
C ARG A 133 -22.82 -28.86 -18.81
N PRO A 134 -24.02 -29.48 -18.85
CA PRO A 134 -25.03 -29.34 -17.80
C PRO A 134 -24.61 -29.75 -16.37
N ILE A 135 -23.45 -30.42 -16.23
CA ILE A 135 -22.85 -30.78 -14.94
C ILE A 135 -21.74 -29.83 -14.47
N ASP A 136 -21.32 -28.87 -15.31
CA ASP A 136 -20.18 -27.99 -15.04
C ASP A 136 -20.61 -26.75 -14.25
N ILE A 137 -19.71 -26.26 -13.40
CA ILE A 137 -19.98 -25.15 -12.49
C ILE A 137 -19.57 -23.83 -13.16
N CYS A 138 -20.56 -23.02 -13.52
CA CYS A 138 -20.35 -21.67 -14.04
C CYS A 138 -20.08 -20.67 -12.89
N LEU A 139 -19.09 -19.79 -13.08
CA LEU A 139 -18.72 -18.74 -12.12
C LEU A 139 -19.52 -17.45 -12.34
N GLY A 140 -19.46 -16.54 -11.36
CA GLY A 140 -19.95 -15.16 -11.49
C GLY A 140 -21.45 -15.07 -11.74
N GLU A 141 -22.25 -15.89 -11.06
CA GLU A 141 -23.73 -15.97 -11.17
C GLU A 141 -24.27 -16.32 -12.57
N SER A 142 -23.42 -16.80 -13.49
CA SER A 142 -23.85 -17.36 -14.77
C SER A 142 -24.35 -18.80 -14.65
N VAL A 143 -25.21 -19.21 -15.59
CA VAL A 143 -25.84 -20.54 -15.64
C VAL A 143 -25.48 -21.22 -16.96
N CYS A 144 -25.14 -22.51 -16.91
CA CYS A 144 -24.83 -23.27 -18.12
C CYS A 144 -26.11 -23.50 -18.94
N THR A 145 -26.21 -22.84 -20.09
CA THR A 145 -27.35 -22.94 -21.01
C THR A 145 -26.83 -23.00 -22.45
N ASN A 146 -27.45 -23.81 -23.30
CA ASN A 146 -27.03 -24.03 -24.70
C ASN A 146 -25.53 -24.37 -24.91
N GLY A 147 -24.88 -24.93 -23.89
CA GLY A 147 -23.46 -25.30 -23.93
C GLY A 147 -22.47 -24.20 -23.49
N PHE A 148 -22.94 -23.03 -23.01
CA PHE A 148 -22.10 -21.93 -22.54
C PHE A 148 -22.61 -21.31 -21.23
N CYS A 149 -21.70 -20.75 -20.43
CA CYS A 149 -22.05 -20.05 -19.20
C CYS A 149 -22.62 -18.67 -19.52
N HIS A 150 -23.94 -18.51 -19.49
CA HIS A 150 -24.63 -17.26 -19.81
C HIS A 150 -25.21 -16.58 -18.56
N CYS A 151 -25.35 -15.25 -18.59
CA CYS A 151 -26.00 -14.52 -17.51
C CYS A 151 -27.53 -14.78 -17.50
N PRO A 152 -28.16 -14.85 -16.30
CA PRO A 152 -29.61 -14.93 -16.19
C PRO A 152 -30.34 -13.76 -16.87
N LYS A 153 -31.61 -13.95 -17.19
CA LYS A 153 -32.45 -12.88 -17.77
C LYS A 153 -32.55 -11.71 -16.79
N GLY A 154 -32.18 -10.51 -17.23
CA GLY A 154 -32.06 -9.32 -16.38
C GLY A 154 -30.64 -9.05 -15.86
N TYR A 155 -29.62 -9.79 -16.34
CA TYR A 155 -28.22 -9.60 -15.98
C TYR A 155 -27.33 -9.48 -17.23
N ILE A 156 -26.28 -8.68 -17.15
CA ILE A 156 -25.24 -8.52 -18.20
C ILE A 156 -23.86 -8.90 -17.67
N ARG A 157 -22.98 -9.29 -18.59
CA ARG A 157 -21.60 -9.71 -18.29
C ARG A 157 -20.68 -8.49 -18.18
N GLN A 158 -20.20 -8.18 -16.98
CA GLN A 158 -19.14 -7.19 -16.74
C GLN A 158 -18.06 -7.83 -15.85
N ASN A 159 -16.78 -7.62 -16.20
CA ASN A 159 -15.60 -8.08 -15.43
C ASN A 159 -15.64 -9.55 -14.96
N GLY A 160 -16.18 -10.45 -15.79
CA GLY A 160 -16.25 -11.88 -15.49
C GLY A 160 -17.36 -12.30 -14.51
N GLN A 161 -18.27 -11.39 -14.15
CA GLN A 161 -19.48 -11.66 -13.39
C GLN A 161 -20.74 -11.22 -14.15
N CYS A 162 -21.88 -11.72 -13.72
CA CYS A 162 -23.19 -11.28 -14.16
C CYS A 162 -23.71 -10.24 -13.16
N ILE A 163 -23.86 -8.99 -13.61
CA ILE A 163 -24.42 -7.89 -12.83
C ILE A 163 -25.86 -7.61 -13.28
N SER A 164 -26.76 -7.21 -12.37
CA SER A 164 -28.14 -6.91 -12.74
C SER A 164 -28.22 -5.68 -13.64
N THR A 165 -29.01 -5.75 -14.71
CA THR A 165 -29.33 -4.58 -15.56
C THR A 165 -30.13 -3.51 -14.82
N GLU A 166 -30.76 -3.86 -13.71
CA GLU A 166 -31.47 -2.92 -12.83
C GLU A 166 -30.51 -2.16 -11.90
N SER A 167 -29.31 -2.70 -11.64
CA SER A 167 -28.27 -2.08 -10.80
C SER A 167 -27.34 -1.09 -11.52
N LYS A 168 -27.78 -0.55 -12.68
CA LYS A 168 -27.32 0.78 -13.09
C LYS A 168 -27.88 1.79 -12.09
N HIS A 169 -27.11 2.05 -11.03
CA HIS A 169 -27.40 3.09 -10.05
C HIS A 169 -27.56 4.41 -10.80
N LYS A 170 -28.80 4.90 -10.89
CA LYS A 170 -29.07 6.17 -11.59
C LYS A 170 -28.36 7.28 -10.84
N VAL A 171 -27.64 8.13 -11.56
CA VAL A 171 -26.95 9.28 -10.99
C VAL A 171 -27.92 10.46 -10.99
N ALA A 172 -28.16 11.04 -9.83
CA ALA A 172 -29.03 12.19 -9.62
C ALA A 172 -28.19 13.44 -9.32
N LYS A 173 -28.42 14.53 -10.05
CA LYS A 173 -27.71 15.79 -9.85
C LYS A 173 -28.19 16.50 -8.58
N VAL A 174 -27.43 17.50 -8.12
CA VAL A 174 -27.83 18.34 -6.98
C VAL A 174 -29.21 18.96 -7.23
N GLY A 175 -30.16 18.68 -6.34
CA GLY A 175 -31.57 19.08 -6.45
C GLY A 175 -32.50 18.06 -7.10
N GLU A 176 -32.01 17.02 -7.77
CA GLU A 176 -32.82 15.91 -8.29
C GLU A 176 -33.23 14.94 -7.17
N THR A 177 -34.07 13.94 -7.47
CA THR A 177 -34.56 12.99 -6.46
C THR A 177 -33.64 11.80 -6.26
N CYS A 178 -33.49 11.37 -5.01
CA CYS A 178 -32.80 10.14 -4.59
C CYS A 178 -33.76 9.14 -3.92
N LYS A 179 -35.06 9.21 -4.26
CA LYS A 179 -36.14 8.44 -3.61
C LYS A 179 -35.95 6.93 -3.76
N ASN A 180 -35.34 6.47 -4.83
CA ASN A 180 -35.23 5.06 -5.22
C ASN A 180 -33.79 4.52 -5.06
N GLY A 181 -32.93 5.24 -4.33
CA GLY A 181 -31.51 4.89 -4.16
C GLY A 181 -30.58 5.44 -5.24
N GLU A 182 -30.97 6.51 -5.93
CA GLU A 182 -30.11 7.19 -6.89
C GLU A 182 -28.87 7.82 -6.22
N ILE A 183 -27.69 7.64 -6.84
CA ILE A 183 -26.43 8.18 -6.32
C ILE A 183 -26.38 9.68 -6.59
N CYS A 184 -26.22 10.47 -5.53
CA CYS A 184 -26.12 11.91 -5.62
C CYS A 184 -24.75 12.36 -6.15
N ALA A 185 -24.76 13.09 -7.26
CA ALA A 185 -23.57 13.52 -7.99
C ALA A 185 -23.00 14.87 -7.52
N GLY A 186 -21.77 15.16 -7.92
CA GLY A 186 -21.16 16.49 -7.77
C GLY A 186 -20.94 16.91 -6.32
N GLY A 187 -20.64 15.95 -5.44
CA GLY A 187 -20.45 16.18 -3.99
C GLY A 187 -21.74 16.48 -3.21
N SER A 188 -22.90 16.02 -3.69
CA SER A 188 -24.16 16.08 -2.93
C SER A 188 -24.46 14.77 -2.20
N ILE A 189 -25.23 14.87 -1.11
CA ILE A 189 -25.71 13.76 -0.29
C ILE A 189 -27.22 13.60 -0.46
N CYS A 190 -27.75 12.39 -0.29
CA CYS A 190 -29.19 12.17 -0.31
C CYS A 190 -29.82 12.65 1.01
N ASP A 191 -30.68 13.66 0.93
CA ASP A 191 -31.57 14.02 2.02
C ASP A 191 -32.65 12.92 2.16
N TYR A 192 -32.49 12.05 3.15
CA TYR A 192 -33.42 10.94 3.35
C TYR A 192 -34.82 11.37 3.84
N ASP A 193 -35.00 12.60 4.33
CA ASP A 193 -36.33 13.12 4.68
C ASP A 193 -37.03 13.70 3.44
N ARG A 194 -36.31 14.55 2.68
CA ARG A 194 -36.83 15.24 1.48
C ARG A 194 -36.74 14.40 0.19
N LYS A 195 -36.05 13.26 0.23
CA LYS A 195 -35.74 12.36 -0.90
C LYS A 195 -35.11 13.07 -2.11
N ARG A 196 -34.21 14.02 -1.85
CA ARG A 196 -33.52 14.82 -2.88
C ARG A 196 -32.02 14.97 -2.58
N CYS A 197 -31.21 15.08 -3.62
CA CYS A 197 -29.79 15.34 -3.47
C CYS A 197 -29.54 16.79 -3.04
N ILE A 198 -28.87 16.99 -1.90
CA ILE A 198 -28.57 18.31 -1.33
C ILE A 198 -27.06 18.49 -1.09
N CYS A 199 -26.61 19.73 -1.05
CA CYS A 199 -25.25 20.01 -0.58
C CYS A 199 -25.17 19.93 0.95
N ALA A 200 -24.01 19.49 1.46
CA ALA A 200 -23.71 19.49 2.88
C ALA A 200 -23.74 20.92 3.49
N ALA A 201 -23.74 21.00 4.82
CA ALA A 201 -23.70 22.27 5.54
C ALA A 201 -22.57 23.20 5.03
N GLN A 202 -22.85 24.51 4.99
CA GLN A 202 -21.98 25.56 4.41
C GLN A 202 -21.66 25.45 2.90
N HIS A 203 -22.31 24.57 2.16
CA HIS A 203 -22.17 24.47 0.70
C HIS A 203 -23.44 24.96 -0.03
N VAL A 204 -23.31 25.23 -1.33
CA VAL A 204 -24.36 25.67 -2.26
C VAL A 204 -24.23 24.97 -3.61
N ALA A 205 -25.37 24.73 -4.26
CA ALA A 205 -25.42 24.13 -5.59
C ALA A 205 -25.09 25.21 -6.65
N ILE A 206 -23.98 25.06 -7.36
CA ILE A 206 -23.57 25.95 -8.46
C ILE A 206 -23.32 25.08 -9.70
N ARG A 207 -24.11 25.32 -10.77
CA ARG A 207 -24.11 24.53 -12.01
C ARG A 207 -24.21 23.01 -11.80
N GLY A 208 -24.93 22.56 -10.75
CA GLY A 208 -25.10 21.13 -10.44
C GLY A 208 -23.92 20.48 -9.71
N ILE A 209 -23.01 21.27 -9.13
CA ILE A 209 -21.92 20.81 -8.25
C ILE A 209 -22.03 21.54 -6.91
N CYS A 210 -21.75 20.87 -5.80
CA CYS A 210 -21.71 21.48 -4.47
C CYS A 210 -20.36 22.19 -4.25
N LYS A 211 -20.41 23.51 -4.10
CA LYS A 211 -19.25 24.37 -3.78
C LYS A 211 -19.44 25.01 -2.40
N GLN A 212 -18.37 25.21 -1.64
CA GLN A 212 -18.48 25.88 -0.34
C GLN A 212 -18.89 27.35 -0.51
N LYS A 213 -19.77 27.88 0.35
CA LYS A 213 -20.26 29.28 0.29
C LYS A 213 -19.17 30.35 0.33
N SER A 214 -17.99 30.04 0.87
CA SER A 214 -16.83 30.92 0.92
C SER A 214 -15.62 30.44 0.11
N ALA A 215 -15.79 29.45 -0.76
CA ALA A 215 -14.75 29.13 -1.74
C ALA A 215 -14.75 30.19 -2.86
N PRO A 216 -13.57 30.58 -3.39
CA PRO A 216 -13.51 31.43 -4.58
C PRO A 216 -14.17 30.72 -5.77
N ALA A 217 -14.58 31.49 -6.76
CA ALA A 217 -15.02 30.91 -8.03
C ALA A 217 -13.83 30.21 -8.72
N PHE A 218 -14.09 29.07 -9.34
CA PHE A 218 -13.07 28.21 -9.95
C PHE A 218 -13.40 27.92 -11.41
N ALA A 219 -12.38 27.93 -12.24
CA ALA A 219 -12.40 27.60 -13.66
C ALA A 219 -11.39 26.47 -13.94
N ALA A 220 -11.78 25.48 -14.74
CA ALA A 220 -10.91 24.39 -15.20
C ALA A 220 -10.08 24.82 -16.43
N PRO A 221 -9.05 24.06 -16.86
CA PRO A 221 -8.41 24.30 -18.15
C PRO A 221 -9.45 24.31 -19.29
N GLY A 222 -9.49 25.39 -20.06
CA GLY A 222 -10.49 25.66 -21.10
C GLY A 222 -11.71 26.50 -20.68
N ASP A 223 -11.96 26.69 -19.38
CA ASP A 223 -13.02 27.60 -18.89
C ASP A 223 -12.58 29.09 -18.97
N THR A 224 -13.55 30.01 -18.95
CA THR A 224 -13.31 31.44 -18.76
C THR A 224 -12.91 31.75 -17.30
N CYS A 225 -11.94 32.66 -17.11
CA CYS A 225 -11.55 33.22 -15.81
C CYS A 225 -11.91 34.71 -15.63
N SER A 226 -12.61 35.31 -16.59
CA SER A 226 -12.92 36.74 -16.65
C SER A 226 -13.72 37.29 -15.45
N MET A 227 -14.44 36.46 -14.68
CA MET A 227 -15.27 36.90 -13.56
C MET A 227 -14.55 36.75 -12.20
N ARG A 228 -13.22 36.93 -12.19
CA ARG A 228 -12.32 36.68 -11.06
C ARG A 228 -12.28 35.21 -10.62
N GLU A 229 -12.58 34.27 -11.51
CA GLU A 229 -12.41 32.85 -11.21
C GLU A 229 -10.91 32.50 -11.17
N LYS A 230 -10.52 31.67 -10.20
CA LYS A 230 -9.18 31.13 -10.13
C LYS A 230 -9.08 29.91 -11.04
N CYS A 231 -8.09 29.90 -11.93
CA CYS A 231 -7.76 28.73 -12.73
C CYS A 231 -7.22 27.60 -11.84
N THR A 232 -7.60 26.38 -12.19
CA THR A 232 -7.31 25.16 -11.41
C THR A 232 -6.79 24.04 -12.31
N GLY A 233 -6.38 22.92 -11.71
CA GLY A 233 -5.89 21.76 -12.47
C GLY A 233 -4.62 22.05 -13.28
N GLY A 234 -3.73 22.93 -12.81
CA GLY A 234 -2.50 23.31 -13.50
C GLY A 234 -2.60 24.52 -14.44
N ALA A 235 -3.80 24.96 -14.82
CA ALA A 235 -3.97 26.09 -15.74
C ALA A 235 -3.75 27.46 -15.07
N THR A 236 -3.38 28.44 -15.91
CA THR A 236 -3.19 29.85 -15.56
C THR A 236 -4.17 30.74 -16.34
N CYS A 237 -4.52 31.91 -15.81
CA CYS A 237 -5.50 32.80 -16.46
C CYS A 237 -4.80 33.69 -17.49
N VAL A 238 -5.02 33.39 -18.78
CA VAL A 238 -4.42 34.07 -19.93
C VAL A 238 -5.55 34.59 -20.83
N GLU A 239 -5.58 35.91 -21.03
CA GLU A 239 -6.58 36.63 -21.85
C GLU A 239 -8.06 36.34 -21.49
N GLY A 240 -8.32 35.99 -20.22
CA GLY A 240 -9.67 35.69 -19.74
C GLY A 240 -10.10 34.22 -19.89
N MET A 241 -9.22 33.33 -20.35
CA MET A 241 -9.41 31.87 -20.31
C MET A 241 -8.31 31.17 -19.50
N CYS A 242 -8.63 30.01 -18.93
CA CYS A 242 -7.67 29.17 -18.22
C CYS A 242 -6.91 28.29 -19.22
N GLN A 243 -5.62 28.57 -19.40
CA GLN A 243 -4.75 27.91 -20.37
C GLN A 243 -3.65 27.12 -19.65
N CYS A 244 -3.27 25.96 -20.19
CA CYS A 244 -2.06 25.24 -19.77
C CYS A 244 -0.81 25.96 -20.32
N ASP A 245 0.37 25.70 -19.74
CA ASP A 245 1.64 26.16 -20.32
C ASP A 245 2.04 25.33 -21.56
N ASP A 246 3.06 25.80 -22.29
CA ASP A 246 3.51 25.23 -23.57
C ASP A 246 3.99 23.76 -23.52
N HIS A 247 4.14 23.19 -22.33
CA HIS A 247 4.53 21.79 -22.11
C HIS A 247 3.35 20.88 -21.70
N HIS A 248 2.15 21.44 -21.53
CA HIS A 248 0.97 20.71 -21.05
C HIS A 248 -0.26 20.91 -21.95
N PHE A 249 -1.26 20.04 -21.81
CA PHE A 249 -2.55 20.17 -22.49
C PHE A 249 -3.73 19.82 -21.59
N ALA A 250 -4.88 20.43 -21.88
CA ALA A 250 -6.12 20.20 -21.13
C ALA A 250 -6.73 18.83 -21.44
N GLU A 251 -6.88 17.98 -20.42
CA GLU A 251 -7.58 16.69 -20.46
C GLU A 251 -8.25 16.43 -19.09
N ASP A 252 -9.47 15.91 -19.06
CA ASP A 252 -10.25 15.63 -17.83
C ASP A 252 -10.35 16.78 -16.79
N GLY A 253 -10.16 18.04 -17.21
CA GLY A 253 -10.14 19.21 -16.32
C GLY A 253 -8.80 19.42 -15.60
N TYR A 254 -7.70 18.89 -16.14
CA TYR A 254 -6.34 19.00 -15.65
C TYR A 254 -5.36 19.23 -16.82
N CYS A 255 -4.22 19.87 -16.57
CA CYS A 255 -3.15 20.10 -17.54
C CYS A 255 -2.16 18.93 -17.46
N ARG A 256 -2.24 17.99 -18.41
CA ARG A 256 -1.34 16.82 -18.49
C ARG A 256 -0.11 17.13 -19.34
N PRO A 257 1.09 16.57 -19.03
CA PRO A 257 2.28 16.75 -19.85
C PRO A 257 2.05 16.29 -21.31
N ILE A 258 2.60 17.00 -22.29
CA ILE A 258 2.38 16.70 -23.72
C ILE A 258 2.89 15.29 -24.09
N GLU A 259 3.92 14.79 -23.40
CA GLU A 259 4.45 13.42 -23.48
C GLU A 259 3.37 12.37 -23.22
N ALA A 260 2.35 12.68 -22.40
CA ALA A 260 1.23 11.78 -22.13
C ALA A 260 0.38 11.48 -23.38
N ARG A 261 0.43 12.32 -24.43
CA ARG A 261 -0.21 12.04 -25.73
C ARG A 261 0.45 10.89 -26.49
N SER A 262 1.75 10.70 -26.28
CA SER A 262 2.53 9.56 -26.78
C SER A 262 2.55 8.36 -25.82
N SER A 263 1.92 8.48 -24.64
CA SER A 263 1.88 7.39 -23.67
C SER A 263 1.17 6.15 -24.24
N LYS A 264 1.67 4.98 -23.86
CA LYS A 264 1.01 3.70 -24.12
C LYS A 264 -0.29 3.55 -23.31
N VAL A 265 -0.53 4.38 -22.29
CA VAL A 265 -1.70 4.27 -21.40
C VAL A 265 -2.80 5.27 -21.77
N GLN A 266 -3.92 4.74 -22.26
CA GLN A 266 -5.13 5.50 -22.61
C GLN A 266 -6.26 5.21 -21.61
N PHE A 267 -7.13 6.19 -21.39
CA PHE A 267 -8.38 5.97 -20.66
C PHE A 267 -9.46 5.44 -21.62
N VAL A 268 -10.16 4.38 -21.21
CA VAL A 268 -11.27 3.77 -21.96
C VAL A 268 -12.52 3.84 -21.09
N ASN A 269 -13.55 4.54 -21.59
CA ASN A 269 -14.74 4.83 -20.82
C ASN A 269 -15.48 3.55 -20.37
N GLY A 270 -15.85 3.48 -19.10
CA GLY A 270 -16.47 2.28 -18.50
C GLY A 270 -15.53 1.06 -18.38
N ALA A 271 -14.22 1.26 -18.53
CA ALA A 271 -13.20 0.21 -18.39
C ALA A 271 -11.97 0.67 -17.59
N GLY A 272 -11.71 1.98 -17.53
CA GLY A 272 -10.53 2.55 -16.86
C GLY A 272 -9.32 2.65 -17.79
N LEU A 273 -8.13 2.63 -17.20
CA LEU A 273 -6.87 2.71 -17.92
C LEU A 273 -6.59 1.41 -18.66
N ARG A 274 -6.16 1.51 -19.92
CA ARG A 274 -5.77 0.39 -20.78
C ARG A 274 -4.48 0.75 -21.51
N PHE A 275 -3.66 -0.25 -21.82
CA PHE A 275 -2.59 -0.06 -22.78
C PHE A 275 -3.17 -0.07 -24.21
N SER A 276 -2.85 0.95 -25.00
CA SER A 276 -3.33 1.10 -26.38
C SER A 276 -2.84 -0.02 -27.31
N SER A 277 -1.60 -0.46 -27.12
CA SER A 277 -0.99 -1.57 -27.86
C SER A 277 0.14 -2.24 -27.07
N MET A 278 -0.14 -2.75 -25.87
CA MET A 278 0.82 -3.59 -25.14
C MET A 278 0.95 -4.96 -25.81
N GLN A 279 1.87 -5.05 -26.78
CA GLN A 279 2.61 -6.29 -26.97
C GLN A 279 3.45 -6.50 -25.71
N VAL A 280 3.00 -7.34 -24.79
CA VAL A 280 3.86 -7.85 -23.71
C VAL A 280 5.02 -8.56 -24.41
N PRO A 281 6.26 -8.06 -24.33
CA PRO A 281 7.38 -8.70 -24.99
C PRO A 281 7.64 -10.05 -24.31
N ASN A 282 8.14 -11.03 -25.06
CA ASN A 282 8.57 -12.30 -24.48
C ASN A 282 9.85 -12.07 -23.66
N ARG A 283 9.69 -11.61 -22.42
CA ARG A 283 10.80 -11.23 -21.52
C ARG A 283 11.69 -12.45 -21.29
N GLN A 284 13.01 -12.21 -21.30
CA GLN A 284 13.96 -13.24 -20.89
C GLN A 284 13.98 -13.34 -19.37
N ARG A 285 14.14 -14.56 -18.84
CA ARG A 285 14.39 -14.79 -17.41
C ARG A 285 15.62 -13.99 -17.00
N ALA A 286 15.53 -13.27 -15.88
CA ALA A 286 16.64 -12.50 -15.34
C ALA A 286 17.86 -13.41 -15.06
N GLN A 287 19.04 -12.97 -15.51
CA GLN A 287 20.31 -13.68 -15.30
C GLN A 287 21.06 -13.08 -14.09
N PRO A 288 22.02 -13.79 -13.47
CA PRO A 288 22.93 -13.19 -12.49
C PRO A 288 23.61 -11.93 -13.03
N CYS A 289 23.88 -10.96 -12.15
CA CYS A 289 24.45 -9.66 -12.52
C CYS A 289 25.71 -9.79 -13.40
N ASN A 290 25.68 -9.22 -14.61
CA ASN A 290 26.89 -9.03 -15.41
C ASN A 290 27.42 -7.60 -15.20
N THR A 291 28.33 -7.44 -14.23
CA THR A 291 28.96 -6.15 -13.91
C THR A 291 29.79 -5.55 -15.06
N ALA A 292 30.11 -6.32 -16.11
CA ALA A 292 30.79 -5.82 -17.31
C ALA A 292 29.84 -5.13 -18.31
N GLU A 293 28.57 -5.56 -18.39
CA GLU A 293 27.55 -5.00 -19.28
C GLU A 293 26.65 -3.99 -18.56
N CYS A 294 26.31 -4.24 -17.30
CA CYS A 294 25.45 -3.38 -16.51
C CYS A 294 26.17 -2.09 -16.08
N LYS A 295 25.98 -1.00 -16.83
CA LYS A 295 26.66 0.29 -16.61
C LYS A 295 25.71 1.46 -16.36
N LEU A 296 26.12 2.30 -15.41
CA LEU A 296 25.49 3.58 -15.09
C LEU A 296 25.56 4.54 -16.29
N PRO A 297 24.55 5.42 -16.50
CA PRO A 297 23.41 5.69 -15.62
C PRO A 297 22.18 4.79 -15.85
N ASN A 298 22.26 3.84 -16.78
CA ASN A 298 21.07 3.11 -17.27
C ASN A 298 20.83 1.79 -16.51
N CYS A 299 21.89 1.06 -16.19
CA CYS A 299 21.85 -0.19 -15.42
C CYS A 299 22.75 -0.07 -14.19
N PHE A 300 22.36 -0.69 -13.07
CA PHE A 300 23.27 -0.91 -11.94
C PHE A 300 22.96 -2.21 -11.21
N CYS A 301 23.98 -3.05 -11.04
CA CYS A 301 23.98 -4.18 -10.12
C CYS A 301 25.43 -4.44 -9.65
N SER A 302 25.60 -5.22 -8.59
CA SER A 302 26.89 -5.73 -8.12
C SER A 302 26.75 -7.21 -7.75
N ASP A 303 27.86 -7.93 -7.66
CA ASP A 303 27.88 -9.41 -7.59
C ASP A 303 27.15 -9.96 -6.35
N ASP A 304 27.08 -9.18 -5.27
CA ASP A 304 26.40 -9.49 -4.01
C ASP A 304 25.37 -8.42 -3.58
N GLY A 305 25.15 -7.39 -4.40
CA GLY A 305 24.24 -6.27 -4.10
C GLY A 305 24.69 -5.33 -2.97
N ARG A 306 25.93 -5.44 -2.47
CA ARG A 306 26.42 -4.65 -1.31
C ARG A 306 27.40 -3.55 -1.68
N GLN A 307 27.89 -3.52 -2.91
CA GLN A 307 28.89 -2.54 -3.35
C GLN A 307 28.23 -1.19 -3.71
N ALA A 308 28.84 -0.08 -3.29
CA ALA A 308 28.37 1.27 -3.61
C ALA A 308 28.56 1.60 -5.10
N PRO A 309 27.64 2.35 -5.74
CA PRO A 309 27.75 2.71 -7.14
C PRO A 309 28.97 3.62 -7.41
N GLY A 310 29.58 3.45 -8.58
CA GLY A 310 30.76 4.21 -8.99
C GLY A 310 32.09 3.72 -8.39
N GLY A 311 32.10 2.66 -7.58
CA GLY A 311 33.32 2.12 -6.98
C GLY A 311 33.88 2.97 -5.84
N LEU A 312 33.03 3.82 -5.23
CA LEU A 312 33.39 4.63 -4.06
C LEU A 312 33.66 3.70 -2.85
N ARG A 313 34.69 4.02 -2.07
CA ARG A 313 34.90 3.35 -0.77
C ARG A 313 33.87 3.83 0.26
N PRO A 314 33.61 3.08 1.35
CA PRO A 314 32.74 3.53 2.44
C PRO A 314 33.13 4.89 3.04
N ASP A 315 34.43 5.19 3.17
CA ASP A 315 34.92 6.48 3.69
C ASP A 315 34.70 7.66 2.72
N GLU A 316 34.47 7.38 1.45
CA GLU A 316 34.13 8.36 0.41
C GLU A 316 32.62 8.45 0.15
N THR A 317 31.83 7.50 0.66
CA THR A 317 30.42 7.35 0.31
C THR A 317 29.51 8.11 1.30
N PRO A 318 28.69 9.07 0.82
CA PRO A 318 27.73 9.75 1.68
C PRO A 318 26.68 8.75 2.20
N GLN A 319 26.35 8.83 3.49
CA GLN A 319 25.30 7.99 4.05
C GLN A 319 23.93 8.59 3.68
N PHE A 320 23.14 7.86 2.91
CA PHE A 320 21.76 8.24 2.67
C PHE A 320 20.83 7.72 3.77
N VAL A 321 19.94 8.58 4.25
CA VAL A 321 18.75 8.22 5.02
C VAL A 321 17.55 8.56 4.16
N VAL A 322 16.70 7.58 3.89
CA VAL A 322 15.52 7.75 3.04
C VAL A 322 14.29 7.57 3.90
N LEU A 323 13.64 8.69 4.24
CA LEU A 323 12.47 8.70 5.10
C LEU A 323 11.21 8.48 4.25
N THR A 324 10.45 7.41 4.53
CA THR A 324 9.20 7.12 3.79
C THR A 324 8.00 7.04 4.71
N PHE A 325 6.87 7.53 4.22
CA PHE A 325 5.57 7.42 4.90
C PHE A 325 4.54 6.76 3.98
N ASP A 326 3.81 5.82 4.54
CA ASP A 326 2.82 5.01 3.83
C ASP A 326 1.40 5.35 4.33
N ASP A 327 0.39 4.77 3.65
CA ASP A 327 -1.04 4.95 3.90
C ASP A 327 -1.58 6.37 3.57
N ALA A 328 -2.85 6.63 3.92
CA ALA A 328 -3.58 7.83 3.54
C ALA A 328 -3.15 9.11 4.30
N VAL A 329 -3.00 10.22 3.56
CA VAL A 329 -2.70 11.55 4.13
C VAL A 329 -4.01 12.24 4.50
N ASN A 330 -4.36 12.34 5.78
CA ASN A 330 -5.68 12.80 6.24
C ASN A 330 -5.64 13.50 7.60
N GLY A 331 -6.81 13.82 8.16
CA GLY A 331 -6.92 14.54 9.45
C GLY A 331 -6.27 13.85 10.66
N LYS A 332 -6.02 12.53 10.62
CA LYS A 332 -5.25 11.79 11.65
C LYS A 332 -3.75 11.90 11.43
N THR A 333 -3.28 11.92 10.18
CA THR A 333 -1.86 11.74 9.82
C THR A 333 -1.13 13.04 9.46
N PHE A 334 -1.83 13.99 8.82
CA PHE A 334 -1.29 15.28 8.41
C PHE A 334 -0.72 16.15 9.57
N PRO A 335 -1.29 16.17 10.79
CA PRO A 335 -0.70 16.90 11.91
C PRO A 335 0.70 16.41 12.30
N ASP A 336 0.96 15.10 12.18
CA ASP A 336 2.28 14.51 12.46
C ASP A 336 3.30 14.90 11.37
N TYR A 337 2.89 14.96 10.09
CA TYR A 337 3.78 15.43 9.01
C TYR A 337 4.10 16.92 9.12
N LYS A 338 3.12 17.77 9.48
CA LYS A 338 3.37 19.19 9.82
C LYS A 338 4.39 19.31 10.95
N LYS A 339 4.22 18.56 12.03
CA LYS A 339 5.15 18.56 13.18
C LYS A 339 6.59 18.19 12.81
N LEU A 340 6.82 17.45 11.72
CA LEU A 340 8.15 17.13 11.20
C LEU A 340 8.70 18.21 10.23
N PHE A 341 7.85 18.78 9.36
CA PHE A 341 8.32 19.52 8.18
C PHE A 341 7.82 20.97 8.03
N GLU A 342 6.96 21.47 8.93
CA GLU A 342 6.34 22.79 8.76
C GLU A 342 7.33 23.96 8.89
N ASN A 343 8.32 23.84 9.77
CA ASN A 343 9.28 24.92 10.09
C ASN A 343 10.66 24.78 9.42
N ASP A 344 10.84 23.79 8.51
CA ASP A 344 12.07 23.57 7.71
C ASP A 344 13.39 23.53 8.53
N VAL A 345 13.32 23.08 9.78
CA VAL A 345 14.45 23.06 10.74
C VAL A 345 15.51 22.03 10.39
N LEU A 346 15.09 20.88 9.84
CA LEU A 346 15.99 19.80 9.43
C LEU A 346 16.66 20.16 8.10
N LYS A 347 17.99 20.29 8.11
CA LYS A 347 18.82 20.59 6.93
C LYS A 347 19.81 19.47 6.64
N ASN A 348 20.17 19.33 5.36
CA ASN A 348 21.29 18.52 4.89
C ASN A 348 22.62 19.32 4.92
N PRO A 349 23.79 18.67 4.83
CA PRO A 349 25.11 19.35 4.93
C PRO A 349 25.43 20.37 3.83
N ASN A 350 24.60 20.44 2.78
CA ASN A 350 24.63 21.44 1.72
C ASN A 350 23.69 22.64 1.99
N GLY A 351 22.99 22.68 3.13
CA GLY A 351 22.09 23.76 3.55
C GLY A 351 20.62 23.60 3.14
N CYS A 352 20.32 22.60 2.31
CA CYS A 352 18.98 22.35 1.78
C CYS A 352 18.09 21.65 2.82
N ASP A 353 16.77 21.86 2.78
CA ASP A 353 15.87 21.15 3.69
C ASP A 353 15.90 19.64 3.45
N VAL A 354 15.72 18.88 4.52
CA VAL A 354 15.43 17.45 4.46
C VAL A 354 14.08 17.21 3.77
N LYS A 355 14.05 16.27 2.84
CA LYS A 355 12.84 15.83 2.13
C LYS A 355 12.56 14.34 2.40
N ALA A 356 11.31 13.94 2.20
CA ALA A 356 10.81 12.59 2.44
C ALA A 356 9.96 12.11 1.24
N THR A 357 9.68 10.80 1.20
CA THR A 357 8.87 10.15 0.15
C THR A 357 7.54 9.68 0.73
N PHE A 358 6.43 10.02 0.10
CA PHE A 358 5.08 9.66 0.56
C PHE A 358 4.42 8.68 -0.42
N PHE A 359 4.16 7.46 0.06
CA PHE A 359 3.46 6.39 -0.64
C PHE A 359 1.97 6.47 -0.32
N ILE A 360 1.24 7.22 -1.12
CA ILE A 360 -0.13 7.64 -0.79
C ILE A 360 -1.13 6.73 -1.49
N SER A 361 -2.05 6.14 -0.73
CA SER A 361 -3.22 5.39 -1.23
C SER A 361 -4.45 6.28 -1.38
N HIS A 362 -5.43 5.91 -2.22
CA HIS A 362 -6.57 6.81 -2.49
C HIS A 362 -7.54 6.91 -1.32
N GLU A 363 -7.97 5.77 -0.76
CA GLU A 363 -9.08 5.73 0.18
C GLU A 363 -8.80 6.60 1.43
N TRP A 364 -9.73 7.54 1.71
CA TRP A 364 -9.64 8.51 2.82
C TRP A 364 -8.50 9.54 2.76
N THR A 365 -7.77 9.67 1.65
CA THR A 365 -6.76 10.73 1.48
C THR A 365 -7.42 12.09 1.26
N ASN A 366 -6.97 13.09 2.01
CA ASN A 366 -7.26 14.51 1.85
C ASN A 366 -6.20 15.15 0.93
N TYR A 367 -6.59 15.50 -0.28
CA TYR A 367 -5.67 15.95 -1.32
C TYR A 367 -5.23 17.42 -1.17
N ASP A 368 -5.88 18.23 -0.34
CA ASP A 368 -5.35 19.52 0.11
C ASP A 368 -4.10 19.35 0.99
N ALA A 369 -4.06 18.31 1.83
CA ALA A 369 -2.88 17.94 2.61
C ALA A 369 -1.77 17.35 1.73
N VAL A 370 -2.11 16.62 0.66
CA VAL A 370 -1.14 16.19 -0.37
C VAL A 370 -0.54 17.41 -1.09
N ASN A 371 -1.36 18.40 -1.46
CA ASN A 371 -0.88 19.64 -2.09
C ASN A 371 0.11 20.41 -1.18
N TRP A 372 -0.11 20.42 0.14
CA TRP A 372 0.88 20.96 1.09
C TRP A 372 2.22 20.21 1.07
N LEU A 373 2.21 18.88 0.93
CA LEU A 373 3.43 18.08 0.79
C LEU A 373 4.17 18.40 -0.53
N VAL A 374 3.44 18.55 -1.63
CA VAL A 374 3.99 18.98 -2.93
C VAL A 374 4.65 20.36 -2.83
N GLN A 375 3.97 21.35 -2.21
CA GLN A 375 4.54 22.69 -1.99
C GLN A 375 5.78 22.67 -1.08
N LYS A 376 5.88 21.72 -0.14
CA LYS A 376 7.09 21.47 0.64
C LYS A 376 8.19 20.74 -0.13
N ASN A 377 7.99 20.45 -1.42
CA ASN A 377 8.90 19.71 -2.32
C ASN A 377 9.20 18.29 -1.81
N MET A 378 8.21 17.63 -1.23
CA MET A 378 8.28 16.20 -0.88
C MET A 378 8.02 15.34 -2.11
N GLU A 379 8.63 14.16 -2.18
CA GLU A 379 8.34 13.22 -3.27
C GLU A 379 7.02 12.49 -3.01
N ILE A 380 6.17 12.46 -4.03
CA ILE A 380 4.86 11.79 -4.01
C ILE A 380 4.94 10.55 -4.90
N ALA A 381 4.60 9.39 -4.33
CA ALA A 381 4.67 8.08 -4.97
C ALA A 381 3.34 7.33 -4.83
N SER A 382 3.07 6.41 -5.75
CA SER A 382 1.81 5.68 -5.80
C SER A 382 1.78 4.49 -4.84
N ASN A 383 0.67 4.32 -4.12
CA ASN A 383 0.41 3.19 -3.24
C ASN A 383 -1.00 2.61 -3.46
N SER A 384 -1.37 2.48 -4.75
CA SER A 384 -2.67 2.00 -5.26
C SER A 384 -3.88 2.90 -4.95
N ILE A 385 -5.02 2.58 -5.55
CA ILE A 385 -6.32 3.18 -5.23
C ILE A 385 -6.95 2.44 -4.04
N SER A 386 -7.12 1.12 -4.17
CA SER A 386 -7.92 0.31 -3.24
C SER A 386 -7.19 -0.14 -1.97
N HIS A 387 -5.85 -0.17 -2.00
CA HIS A 387 -4.99 -0.78 -0.98
C HIS A 387 -5.26 -2.28 -0.70
N GLU A 388 -5.98 -2.96 -1.61
CA GLU A 388 -6.07 -4.41 -1.67
C GLU A 388 -4.72 -5.04 -2.06
N SER A 389 -4.48 -6.30 -1.68
CA SER A 389 -3.28 -7.02 -2.16
C SER A 389 -3.42 -7.32 -3.66
N LEU A 390 -2.33 -7.09 -4.41
CA LEU A 390 -2.26 -7.24 -5.86
C LEU A 390 -1.37 -8.44 -6.27
N GLU A 391 -1.08 -9.33 -5.32
CA GLU A 391 -0.06 -10.38 -5.41
C GLU A 391 -0.23 -11.35 -6.59
N HIS A 392 -1.47 -11.62 -6.99
CA HIS A 392 -1.81 -12.50 -8.10
C HIS A 392 -2.59 -11.76 -9.20
N GLU A 393 -2.61 -10.43 -9.13
CA GLU A 393 -3.34 -9.59 -10.06
C GLU A 393 -2.60 -9.38 -11.38
N ASN A 394 -3.40 -9.14 -12.42
CA ASN A 394 -2.91 -8.98 -13.78
C ASN A 394 -2.34 -7.57 -14.03
N THR A 395 -1.48 -7.43 -15.03
CA THR A 395 -0.83 -6.16 -15.45
C THR A 395 -1.81 -5.00 -15.59
N ASN A 396 -3.05 -5.26 -16.01
CA ASN A 396 -4.08 -4.24 -16.15
C ASN A 396 -4.72 -3.84 -14.82
N ARG A 397 -4.94 -4.74 -13.86
CA ARG A 397 -5.36 -4.34 -12.49
C ARG A 397 -4.25 -3.50 -11.84
N TRP A 398 -2.99 -3.93 -11.93
CA TRP A 398 -1.83 -3.14 -11.49
C TRP A 398 -1.80 -1.74 -12.13
N LEU A 399 -2.16 -1.60 -13.41
CA LEU A 399 -2.21 -0.31 -14.10
C LEU A 399 -3.30 0.61 -13.52
N ASN A 400 -4.52 0.07 -13.35
CA ASN A 400 -5.66 0.83 -12.84
C ASN A 400 -5.51 1.19 -11.36
N GLU A 401 -4.70 0.44 -10.61
CA GLU A 401 -4.28 0.80 -9.25
C GLU A 401 -3.19 1.87 -9.24
N MET A 402 -2.05 1.62 -9.91
CA MET A 402 -0.84 2.45 -9.73
C MET A 402 -0.83 3.70 -10.60
N ASP A 403 -1.12 3.60 -11.91
CA ASP A 403 -1.27 4.77 -12.79
C ASP A 403 -2.61 5.48 -12.55
N GLY A 404 -3.63 4.74 -12.08
CA GLY A 404 -4.88 5.33 -11.59
C GLY A 404 -4.63 6.27 -10.42
N GLN A 405 -3.96 5.80 -9.36
CA GLN A 405 -3.62 6.64 -8.22
C GLN A 405 -2.59 7.74 -8.58
N ARG A 406 -1.66 7.52 -9.54
CA ARG A 406 -0.82 8.60 -10.10
C ARG A 406 -1.69 9.75 -10.60
N ARG A 407 -2.69 9.47 -11.45
CA ARG A 407 -3.58 10.49 -12.02
C ARG A 407 -4.43 11.19 -10.96
N ILE A 408 -4.90 10.47 -9.94
CA ILE A 408 -5.65 11.07 -8.82
C ILE A 408 -4.75 12.01 -7.99
N LEU A 409 -3.53 11.57 -7.66
CA LEU A 409 -2.51 12.39 -6.96
C LEU A 409 -2.13 13.64 -7.76
N ALA A 410 -1.92 13.49 -9.07
CA ALA A 410 -1.59 14.58 -9.95
C ALA A 410 -2.71 15.62 -10.04
N LYS A 411 -3.94 15.15 -10.35
CA LYS A 411 -5.12 16.00 -10.50
C LYS A 411 -5.54 16.68 -9.19
N PHE A 412 -5.88 15.91 -8.16
CA PHE A 412 -6.49 16.46 -6.95
C PHE A 412 -5.49 16.96 -5.93
N GLY A 413 -4.29 16.37 -5.89
CA GLY A 413 -3.18 16.74 -5.02
C GLY A 413 -2.23 17.79 -5.61
N GLY A 414 -2.33 18.10 -6.91
CA GLY A 414 -1.50 19.11 -7.56
C GLY A 414 -0.04 18.71 -7.76
N ALA A 415 0.30 17.43 -7.57
CA ALA A 415 1.62 16.91 -7.93
C ALA A 415 1.81 16.94 -9.46
N PRO A 416 3.00 17.28 -9.98
CA PRO A 416 3.29 17.14 -11.41
C PRO A 416 3.27 15.65 -11.80
N GLU A 417 2.47 15.28 -12.80
CA GLU A 417 2.20 13.88 -13.16
C GLU A 417 3.49 13.13 -13.55
N GLU A 418 4.41 13.82 -14.22
CA GLU A 418 5.71 13.34 -14.67
C GLU A 418 6.75 13.16 -13.54
N GLN A 419 6.45 13.63 -12.32
CA GLN A 419 7.32 13.48 -11.15
C GLN A 419 6.88 12.33 -10.24
N ILE A 420 5.66 11.80 -10.41
CA ILE A 420 5.14 10.64 -9.66
C ILE A 420 5.67 9.35 -10.32
N VAL A 421 6.97 9.11 -10.18
CA VAL A 421 7.69 8.05 -10.91
C VAL A 421 7.94 6.78 -10.08
N GLY A 422 7.48 6.74 -8.84
CA GLY A 422 7.68 5.62 -7.92
C GLY A 422 6.40 4.88 -7.50
N ILE A 423 6.53 3.60 -7.15
CA ILE A 423 5.49 2.81 -6.50
C ILE A 423 5.98 2.11 -5.23
N ARG A 424 5.05 1.85 -4.31
CA ARG A 424 5.16 0.76 -3.32
C ARG A 424 3.85 -0.02 -3.31
N SER A 425 3.96 -1.34 -3.35
CA SER A 425 2.85 -2.28 -3.40
C SER A 425 2.08 -2.29 -2.07
N PRO A 426 0.74 -2.36 -2.09
CA PRO A 426 -0.06 -2.50 -0.87
C PRO A 426 0.42 -3.70 -0.06
N GLN A 427 0.51 -3.53 1.26
CA GLN A 427 0.90 -4.61 2.19
C GLN A 427 2.31 -5.19 1.92
N LEU A 428 3.12 -4.54 1.05
CA LEU A 428 4.38 -5.03 0.47
C LEU A 428 4.26 -6.31 -0.40
N ALA A 429 3.05 -6.67 -0.81
CA ALA A 429 2.82 -7.87 -1.64
C ALA A 429 3.24 -7.63 -3.11
N LEU A 430 4.27 -8.36 -3.56
CA LEU A 430 4.82 -8.25 -4.92
C LEU A 430 3.89 -8.87 -5.97
N GLY A 431 3.80 -8.29 -7.16
CA GLY A 431 2.94 -8.77 -8.26
C GLY A 431 3.65 -9.61 -9.33
N GLY A 432 4.81 -10.18 -9.02
CA GLY A 432 5.66 -10.89 -9.97
C GLY A 432 5.98 -10.05 -11.21
N ASP A 433 6.09 -10.71 -12.36
CA ASP A 433 6.35 -10.06 -13.65
C ASP A 433 5.22 -9.08 -14.06
N ASN A 434 3.98 -9.23 -13.57
CA ASN A 434 2.86 -8.34 -13.90
C ASN A 434 3.05 -6.92 -13.35
N GLN A 435 3.63 -6.79 -12.15
CA GLN A 435 3.96 -5.50 -11.53
C GLN A 435 4.99 -4.74 -12.38
N PHE A 436 6.09 -5.40 -12.75
CA PHE A 436 7.20 -4.75 -13.45
C PHE A 436 6.93 -4.56 -14.96
N GLU A 437 6.11 -5.41 -15.58
CA GLU A 437 5.58 -5.15 -16.93
C GLU A 437 4.64 -3.96 -16.94
N MET A 438 3.79 -3.79 -15.91
CA MET A 438 2.96 -2.59 -15.76
C MET A 438 3.83 -1.35 -15.61
N MET A 439 4.84 -1.38 -14.74
CA MET A 439 5.78 -0.27 -14.56
C MET A 439 6.51 0.08 -15.87
N SER A 440 6.90 -0.93 -16.66
CA SER A 440 7.55 -0.76 -17.96
C SER A 440 6.61 -0.17 -19.03
N GLY A 441 5.32 -0.52 -18.99
CA GLY A 441 4.30 0.01 -19.89
C GLY A 441 3.79 1.41 -19.51
N ALA A 442 3.78 1.74 -18.21
CA ALA A 442 3.29 3.00 -17.64
C ALA A 442 4.42 3.93 -17.15
N GLU A 443 5.68 3.65 -17.51
CA GLU A 443 6.83 4.53 -17.32
C GLU A 443 7.05 4.95 -15.85
N PHE A 444 6.90 3.97 -14.94
CA PHE A 444 7.40 4.09 -13.56
C PHE A 444 8.91 3.79 -13.53
N LEU A 445 9.67 4.66 -12.85
CA LEU A 445 11.13 4.59 -12.76
C LEU A 445 11.60 3.58 -11.70
N TRP A 446 10.91 3.51 -10.55
CA TRP A 446 11.40 2.76 -9.40
C TRP A 446 10.30 2.07 -8.58
N ASP A 447 10.63 0.90 -8.04
CA ASP A 447 9.86 0.16 -7.02
C ASP A 447 10.57 0.27 -5.66
N ASN A 448 9.79 0.31 -4.58
CA ASN A 448 10.29 0.16 -3.22
C ASN A 448 9.37 -0.75 -2.39
N SER A 449 9.08 -1.94 -2.93
CA SER A 449 8.26 -2.98 -2.29
C SER A 449 9.07 -4.17 -1.80
N MET A 450 10.17 -4.53 -2.49
CA MET A 450 10.90 -5.76 -2.20
C MET A 450 11.53 -5.78 -0.80
N SER A 451 11.12 -6.76 0.01
CA SER A 451 11.76 -7.09 1.29
C SER A 451 13.14 -7.73 1.06
N ALA A 452 14.18 -7.19 1.69
CA ALA A 452 15.53 -7.77 1.65
C ALA A 452 16.01 -8.11 3.07
N ASN A 453 16.47 -9.34 3.29
CA ASN A 453 17.00 -9.81 4.57
C ASN A 453 18.54 -9.87 4.53
N PRO A 454 19.27 -8.81 4.96
CA PRO A 454 20.74 -8.84 5.03
C PRO A 454 21.31 -9.79 6.11
N GLY A 455 20.48 -10.44 6.92
CA GLY A 455 20.91 -11.17 8.11
C GLY A 455 21.25 -10.23 9.27
N ILE A 456 21.63 -10.78 10.42
CA ILE A 456 21.88 -10.01 11.66
C ILE A 456 23.27 -9.34 11.67
N HIS A 457 24.26 -9.97 11.05
CA HIS A 457 25.64 -9.48 10.94
C HIS A 457 26.06 -9.12 9.50
N GLY A 458 25.18 -9.33 8.52
CA GLY A 458 25.44 -8.94 7.13
C GLY A 458 25.08 -7.48 6.87
N GLU A 459 25.72 -6.93 5.83
CA GLU A 459 25.56 -5.56 5.38
C GLU A 459 24.23 -5.39 4.60
N PRO A 460 23.57 -4.22 4.69
CA PRO A 460 22.34 -3.95 3.93
C PRO A 460 22.63 -3.88 2.42
N PHE A 461 21.64 -4.25 1.60
CA PHE A 461 21.76 -4.20 0.14
C PHE A 461 21.54 -2.77 -0.40
N TRP A 462 22.30 -2.41 -1.44
CA TRP A 462 22.06 -1.22 -2.25
C TRP A 462 20.90 -1.43 -3.25
N PRO A 463 20.23 -0.36 -3.71
CA PRO A 463 19.34 -0.43 -4.87
C PRO A 463 20.06 -0.92 -6.13
N GLN A 464 19.30 -1.51 -7.05
CA GLN A 464 19.79 -2.02 -8.33
C GLN A 464 18.73 -1.82 -9.42
N THR A 465 19.07 -2.06 -10.68
CA THR A 465 18.09 -2.14 -11.77
C THR A 465 17.69 -3.57 -12.08
N MET A 466 16.45 -3.74 -12.54
CA MET A 466 15.82 -5.03 -12.83
C MET A 466 16.28 -5.65 -14.17
N ASP A 467 17.32 -5.10 -14.80
CA ASP A 467 18.01 -5.70 -15.96
C ASP A 467 18.49 -7.14 -15.67
N TYR A 468 18.94 -7.38 -14.43
CA TYR A 468 19.47 -8.67 -13.95
C TYR A 468 18.69 -9.17 -12.72
N GLN A 469 18.97 -10.40 -12.29
CA GLN A 469 18.37 -11.00 -11.10
C GLN A 469 18.77 -10.21 -9.86
N VAL A 470 17.80 -9.94 -8.97
CA VAL A 470 18.06 -9.26 -7.70
C VAL A 470 19.05 -10.03 -6.83
N ALA A 471 20.04 -9.33 -6.28
CA ALA A 471 21.11 -9.91 -5.47
C ALA A 471 20.73 -10.37 -4.04
N TRP A 472 19.46 -10.23 -3.63
CA TRP A 472 18.94 -10.72 -2.35
C TRP A 472 17.92 -11.85 -2.54
N ASP A 473 17.76 -12.70 -1.54
CA ASP A 473 16.84 -13.84 -1.56
C ASP A 473 15.38 -13.39 -1.71
N CYS A 474 14.86 -13.48 -2.93
CA CYS A 474 13.43 -13.39 -3.26
C CYS A 474 12.96 -14.78 -3.68
N HIS A 475 12.27 -15.50 -2.79
CA HIS A 475 11.87 -16.91 -2.98
C HIS A 475 10.34 -17.12 -3.00
N GLU A 476 9.57 -16.05 -2.86
CA GLU A 476 8.11 -16.09 -2.91
C GLU A 476 7.64 -16.32 -4.35
N GLU A 477 6.49 -16.98 -4.54
CA GLU A 477 5.94 -17.26 -5.89
C GLU A 477 5.75 -15.96 -6.70
N SER A 478 5.50 -14.88 -5.97
CA SER A 478 5.14 -13.53 -6.38
C SER A 478 6.36 -12.61 -6.60
N CYS A 479 7.59 -13.13 -6.45
CA CYS A 479 8.81 -12.44 -6.90
C CYS A 479 8.88 -12.38 -8.44
N PRO A 480 9.36 -11.28 -9.03
CA PRO A 480 9.63 -11.22 -10.47
C PRO A 480 10.74 -12.19 -10.87
N LYS A 481 10.61 -12.75 -12.07
CA LYS A 481 11.47 -13.80 -12.66
C LYS A 481 12.10 -13.33 -13.98
N SER A 482 11.53 -12.31 -14.61
CA SER A 482 11.97 -11.73 -15.87
C SER A 482 12.85 -10.49 -15.71
N SER A 483 13.61 -10.16 -16.75
CA SER A 483 14.39 -8.93 -16.86
C SER A 483 13.52 -7.73 -17.26
N PHE A 484 13.62 -6.63 -16.51
CA PHE A 484 12.92 -5.36 -16.76
C PHE A 484 13.93 -4.19 -16.81
N PRO A 485 14.66 -4.01 -17.93
CA PRO A 485 15.74 -3.05 -18.04
C PRO A 485 15.40 -1.62 -17.62
N GLY A 486 16.30 -1.00 -16.86
CA GLY A 486 16.23 0.41 -16.44
C GLY A 486 15.21 0.74 -15.33
N ILE A 487 14.33 -0.19 -14.94
CA ILE A 487 13.49 -0.04 -13.74
C ILE A 487 14.35 -0.30 -12.51
N TRP A 488 14.36 0.63 -11.56
CA TRP A 488 15.10 0.46 -10.30
C TRP A 488 14.25 -0.27 -9.26
N THR A 489 14.87 -1.10 -8.43
CA THR A 489 14.28 -1.59 -7.18
C THR A 489 15.14 -1.14 -6.01
N VAL A 490 14.50 -0.51 -5.03
CA VAL A 490 15.08 -0.04 -3.78
C VAL A 490 14.71 -1.07 -2.70
N PRO A 491 15.67 -1.82 -2.14
CA PRO A 491 15.37 -2.85 -1.15
C PRO A 491 14.87 -2.24 0.17
N LEU A 492 13.79 -2.80 0.70
CA LEU A 492 13.41 -2.63 2.09
C LEU A 492 14.23 -3.59 2.95
N ASN A 493 15.45 -3.15 3.28
CA ASN A 493 16.36 -3.86 4.19
C ASN A 493 15.71 -4.03 5.57
N GLN A 494 15.49 -5.28 5.99
CA GLN A 494 14.75 -5.59 7.21
C GLN A 494 15.39 -5.03 8.49
N PHE A 495 14.60 -4.32 9.29
CA PHE A 495 14.99 -3.84 10.61
C PHE A 495 15.10 -5.00 11.60
N TYR A 496 16.08 -4.94 12.49
CA TYR A 496 16.22 -5.79 13.67
C TYR A 496 15.76 -4.99 14.89
N GLY A 497 14.51 -5.19 15.31
CA GLY A 497 13.80 -4.34 16.26
C GLY A 497 13.87 -4.82 17.72
N SER A 498 12.73 -5.15 18.31
CA SER A 498 12.65 -5.57 19.72
C SER A 498 13.05 -7.04 19.92
N TYR A 499 13.73 -7.35 21.02
CA TYR A 499 14.27 -8.69 21.30
C TYR A 499 13.24 -9.61 22.00
N MET A 500 12.94 -10.75 21.37
CA MET A 500 11.96 -11.73 21.82
C MET A 500 12.64 -12.87 22.61
N ARG A 501 12.68 -12.72 23.94
CA ARG A 501 13.27 -13.69 24.88
C ARG A 501 12.73 -15.13 24.73
N GLN A 502 11.53 -15.30 24.18
CA GLN A 502 10.88 -16.59 23.99
C GLN A 502 11.53 -17.47 22.90
N ILE A 503 12.24 -16.85 21.94
CA ILE A 503 12.84 -17.55 20.79
C ILE A 503 14.26 -17.08 20.47
N ASP A 504 14.94 -16.43 21.42
CA ASP A 504 16.33 -15.93 21.31
C ASP A 504 16.60 -15.18 19.99
N SER A 505 15.71 -14.24 19.64
CA SER A 505 15.76 -13.56 18.35
C SER A 505 15.10 -12.19 18.37
N PHE A 506 15.50 -11.31 17.45
CA PHE A 506 14.88 -10.01 17.25
C PHE A 506 13.64 -10.11 16.36
N ARG A 507 12.63 -9.27 16.61
CA ARG A 507 11.57 -8.97 15.64
C ARG A 507 12.22 -8.44 14.36
N ARG A 508 11.80 -8.96 13.21
CA ARG A 508 12.25 -8.53 11.89
C ARG A 508 11.08 -8.11 11.02
N SER A 509 11.23 -7.00 10.31
CA SER A 509 10.25 -6.53 9.33
C SER A 509 10.85 -5.47 8.41
N SER A 510 10.27 -5.35 7.21
CA SER A 510 10.52 -4.28 6.24
C SER A 510 9.74 -2.99 6.53
N MET A 511 8.85 -2.99 7.54
CA MET A 511 8.19 -1.81 8.10
C MET A 511 8.51 -1.68 9.58
N LEU A 512 9.02 -0.53 10.04
CA LEU A 512 9.48 -0.38 11.42
C LEU A 512 8.39 -0.69 12.46
N ARG A 513 7.13 -0.39 12.13
CA ARG A 513 5.96 -0.68 12.98
C ARG A 513 5.88 -2.13 13.45
N ALA A 514 6.18 -3.10 12.58
CA ALA A 514 6.08 -4.53 12.91
C ALA A 514 7.38 -5.09 13.55
N ALA A 515 8.48 -4.34 13.47
CA ALA A 515 9.72 -4.67 14.18
C ALA A 515 9.70 -4.28 15.67
N VAL A 516 8.76 -3.44 16.13
CA VAL A 516 8.73 -2.93 17.52
C VAL A 516 7.52 -3.42 18.34
N ASP A 517 7.64 -3.37 19.66
CA ASP A 517 6.56 -3.67 20.61
C ASP A 517 5.81 -2.39 21.03
N LEU A 518 4.49 -2.50 21.28
CA LEU A 518 3.62 -1.39 21.65
C LEU A 518 4.04 -0.70 22.97
N ASN A 519 4.67 -1.45 23.88
CA ASN A 519 5.09 -0.95 25.19
C ASN A 519 6.42 -0.19 25.14
N ASN A 520 7.24 -0.31 24.08
CA ASN A 520 8.60 0.23 24.04
C ASN A 520 8.69 1.72 24.43
N THR A 521 9.77 2.13 25.09
CA THR A 521 10.02 3.53 25.48
C THR A 521 10.47 4.37 24.28
N VAL A 522 10.52 5.70 24.43
CA VAL A 522 11.08 6.57 23.37
C VAL A 522 12.57 6.26 23.16
N ASP A 523 13.29 5.95 24.23
CA ASP A 523 14.73 5.70 24.21
C ASP A 523 15.04 4.33 23.57
N GLU A 524 14.24 3.30 23.85
CA GLU A 524 14.34 1.97 23.19
C GLU A 524 14.02 2.06 21.68
N LEU A 525 13.02 2.85 21.29
CA LEU A 525 12.69 3.07 19.88
C LEU A 525 13.79 3.84 19.16
N GLU A 526 14.40 4.82 19.81
CA GLU A 526 15.55 5.56 19.27
C GLU A 526 16.79 4.65 19.14
N GLU A 527 17.05 3.79 20.13
CA GLU A 527 18.13 2.79 20.05
C GLU A 527 17.90 1.81 18.88
N ILE A 528 16.67 1.32 18.70
CA ILE A 528 16.31 0.45 17.57
C ILE A 528 16.55 1.14 16.22
N ILE A 529 16.18 2.41 16.07
CA ILE A 529 16.42 3.17 14.83
C ILE A 529 17.94 3.37 14.62
N MET A 530 18.64 3.91 15.62
CA MET A 530 20.10 4.14 15.56
C MET A 530 20.85 2.84 15.24
N ARG A 531 20.57 1.74 15.93
CA ARG A 531 21.26 0.45 15.75
C ARG A 531 21.09 -0.12 14.34
N ASN A 532 19.97 0.15 13.66
CA ASN A 532 19.78 -0.26 12.26
C ASN A 532 20.40 0.74 11.26
N PHE A 533 20.52 2.02 11.62
CA PHE A 533 21.31 2.99 10.86
C PHE A 533 22.82 2.67 10.91
N GLU A 534 23.37 2.37 12.10
CA GLU A 534 24.80 2.08 12.29
C GLU A 534 25.26 0.86 11.49
N ARG A 535 24.38 -0.13 11.27
CA ARG A 535 24.63 -1.30 10.40
C ARG A 535 24.94 -0.96 8.94
N SER A 536 24.58 0.24 8.50
CA SER A 536 24.99 0.79 7.21
C SER A 536 26.16 1.76 7.37
N TYR A 537 26.03 2.71 8.31
CA TYR A 537 26.96 3.83 8.49
C TYR A 537 28.39 3.41 8.85
N SER A 538 28.55 2.29 9.58
CA SER A 538 29.83 1.68 9.94
C SER A 538 30.34 0.61 8.95
N ALA A 539 29.56 0.31 7.90
CA ALA A 539 29.83 -0.74 6.91
C ALA A 539 29.75 -0.15 5.49
N ASN A 540 29.03 -0.79 4.56
CA ASN A 540 28.97 -0.44 3.13
C ASN A 540 28.18 0.84 2.75
N ARG A 541 27.73 1.66 3.70
CA ARG A 541 26.98 2.92 3.48
C ARG A 541 25.67 2.80 2.66
N ALA A 542 25.11 1.60 2.52
CA ALA A 542 23.85 1.37 1.82
C ALA A 542 22.68 2.26 2.33
N PRO A 543 21.74 2.69 1.47
CA PRO A 543 20.70 3.65 1.86
C PRO A 543 19.82 3.13 3.00
N TYR A 544 19.79 3.88 4.11
CA TYR A 544 18.98 3.54 5.27
C TYR A 544 17.53 4.00 5.03
N VAL A 545 16.74 3.13 4.38
CA VAL A 545 15.31 3.36 4.12
C VAL A 545 14.53 3.19 5.42
N LEU A 546 14.15 4.30 6.04
CA LEU A 546 13.34 4.35 7.26
C LEU A 546 11.85 4.40 6.87
N SER A 547 11.27 3.23 6.68
CA SER A 547 9.87 3.03 6.29
C SER A 547 8.91 3.06 7.49
N LEU A 548 8.03 4.07 7.49
CA LEU A 548 7.14 4.41 8.59
C LEU A 548 5.68 4.48 8.14
N ASN A 549 4.77 4.31 9.09
CA ASN A 549 3.37 4.67 8.91
C ASN A 549 2.79 5.32 10.17
N ALA A 550 1.55 5.80 10.10
CA ALA A 550 0.89 6.53 11.18
C ALA A 550 0.86 5.75 12.50
N ASP A 551 0.65 4.44 12.45
CA ASP A 551 0.58 3.57 13.62
C ASP A 551 1.94 3.41 14.34
N PHE A 552 3.07 3.65 13.67
CA PHE A 552 4.36 3.80 14.34
C PHE A 552 4.53 5.21 14.94
N LEU A 553 4.20 6.26 14.20
CA LEU A 553 4.34 7.64 14.70
C LEU A 553 3.54 7.84 15.99
N GLN A 554 2.31 7.31 16.01
CA GLN A 554 1.33 7.40 17.09
C GLN A 554 1.41 6.24 18.09
N LEU A 555 2.50 5.45 18.10
CA LEU A 555 2.63 4.21 18.88
C LEU A 555 2.20 4.37 20.35
N GLY A 556 1.27 3.51 20.77
CA GLY A 556 0.71 3.49 22.13
C GLY A 556 -0.18 4.70 22.48
N GLY A 557 -0.62 5.50 21.51
CA GLY A 557 -1.43 6.70 21.74
C GLY A 557 -0.68 7.84 22.44
N GLN A 558 0.66 7.75 22.51
CA GLN A 558 1.53 8.68 23.24
C GLN A 558 2.59 9.33 22.32
N ASN A 559 2.43 9.16 21.01
CA ASN A 559 3.31 9.58 19.92
C ASN A 559 4.79 9.26 20.20
N LYS A 560 5.05 8.03 20.70
CA LYS A 560 6.40 7.59 21.09
C LYS A 560 7.33 7.45 19.88
N GLY A 561 6.87 6.81 18.81
CA GLY A 561 7.66 6.64 17.58
C GLY A 561 7.97 7.97 16.90
N MET A 562 7.02 8.91 16.89
CA MET A 562 7.25 10.29 16.47
C MET A 562 8.38 10.95 17.29
N LYS A 563 8.37 10.85 18.63
CA LYS A 563 9.43 11.41 19.49
C LYS A 563 10.81 10.79 19.19
N ALA A 564 10.87 9.47 18.97
CA ALA A 564 12.11 8.77 18.63
C ALA A 564 12.64 9.19 17.24
N VAL A 565 11.76 9.27 16.23
CA VAL A 565 12.10 9.76 14.89
C VAL A 565 12.57 11.22 14.92
N GLN A 566 11.93 12.10 15.69
CA GLN A 566 12.38 13.49 15.85
C GLN A 566 13.80 13.57 16.45
N ARG A 567 14.12 12.77 17.47
CA ARG A 567 15.49 12.71 18.02
C ARG A 567 16.51 12.15 17.02
N PHE A 568 16.15 11.09 16.30
CA PHE A 568 16.99 10.50 15.25
C PHE A 568 17.29 11.51 14.13
N LEU A 569 16.26 12.15 13.56
CA LEU A 569 16.43 13.12 12.48
C LEU A 569 17.26 14.35 12.92
N ASN A 570 17.11 14.80 14.17
CA ASN A 570 17.96 15.86 14.73
C ASN A 570 19.44 15.46 14.82
N LYS A 571 19.74 14.20 15.18
CA LYS A 571 21.11 13.65 15.16
C LYS A 571 21.65 13.56 13.73
N MET A 572 20.86 13.04 12.80
CA MET A 572 21.27 12.86 11.39
C MET A 572 21.51 14.20 10.68
N SER A 573 20.66 15.20 10.91
CA SER A 573 20.79 16.57 10.36
C SER A 573 22.03 17.32 10.88
N ALA A 574 22.63 16.87 12.00
CA ALA A 574 23.87 17.42 12.56
C ALA A 574 25.16 16.77 12.00
N ASN A 575 25.06 15.58 11.39
CA ASN A 575 26.21 14.90 10.77
C ASN A 575 26.55 15.54 9.42
N LYS A 576 27.85 15.59 9.07
CA LYS A 576 28.34 16.29 7.87
C LYS A 576 28.38 15.42 6.61
N ASP A 577 28.26 14.11 6.77
CA ASP A 577 28.32 13.09 5.72
C ASP A 577 27.01 12.30 5.55
N VAL A 578 25.99 12.59 6.37
CA VAL A 578 24.64 12.04 6.25
C VAL A 578 23.77 12.99 5.42
N TYR A 579 23.02 12.44 4.47
CA TYR A 579 22.04 13.17 3.65
C TYR A 579 20.68 12.49 3.76
N ILE A 580 19.68 13.21 4.26
CA ILE A 580 18.30 12.75 4.38
C ILE A 580 17.51 13.23 3.15
N VAL A 581 17.13 12.29 2.29
CA VAL A 581 16.72 12.54 0.90
C VAL A 581 15.50 11.72 0.49
N THR A 582 14.87 12.09 -0.62
CA THR A 582 13.82 11.28 -1.25
C THR A 582 14.40 10.11 -2.07
N ILE A 583 13.57 9.16 -2.50
CA ILE A 583 14.02 8.04 -3.33
C ILE A 583 14.51 8.53 -4.71
N LYS A 584 13.82 9.45 -5.38
CA LYS A 584 14.27 10.07 -6.63
C LYS A 584 15.65 10.72 -6.49
N GLN A 585 15.89 11.45 -5.41
CA GLN A 585 17.20 12.08 -5.15
C GLN A 585 18.32 11.04 -4.96
N LEU A 586 18.02 9.95 -4.23
CA LEU A 586 18.93 8.80 -4.11
C LEU A 586 19.21 8.18 -5.49
N ILE A 587 18.18 7.83 -6.27
CA ILE A 587 18.35 7.22 -7.60
C ILE A 587 19.10 8.16 -8.56
N ASP A 588 18.83 9.46 -8.54
CA ASP A 588 19.57 10.44 -9.35
C ASP A 588 21.05 10.55 -8.95
N TRP A 589 21.38 10.37 -7.67
CA TRP A 589 22.78 10.25 -7.21
C TRP A 589 23.37 8.91 -7.65
N MET A 590 22.67 7.78 -7.47
CA MET A 590 23.17 6.46 -7.89
C MET A 590 23.44 6.39 -9.40
N LYS A 591 22.66 7.13 -10.21
CA LYS A 591 22.89 7.28 -11.66
C LYS A 591 24.16 8.06 -12.00
N ARG A 592 24.64 8.96 -11.13
CA ARG A 592 25.84 9.79 -11.31
C ARG A 592 26.54 9.98 -9.95
N PRO A 593 27.14 8.91 -9.38
CA PRO A 593 27.62 8.92 -8.01
C PRO A 593 28.81 9.85 -7.88
N VAL A 594 28.82 10.63 -6.80
CA VAL A 594 29.92 11.53 -6.45
C VAL A 594 30.32 11.33 -4.98
N PRO A 595 31.63 11.37 -4.67
CA PRO A 595 32.11 11.23 -3.30
C PRO A 595 31.63 12.36 -2.38
N ILE A 596 31.64 12.11 -1.08
CA ILE A 596 31.12 13.01 -0.04
C ILE A 596 31.67 14.45 -0.14
N ASN A 597 32.95 14.61 -0.49
CA ASN A 597 33.58 15.93 -0.65
C ASN A 597 33.01 16.75 -1.83
N GLN A 598 32.34 16.12 -2.80
CA GLN A 598 31.69 16.76 -3.94
C GLN A 598 30.17 16.92 -3.77
N MET A 599 29.55 16.32 -2.74
CA MET A 599 28.09 16.29 -2.57
C MET A 599 27.41 17.66 -2.53
N LYS A 600 28.11 18.71 -2.07
CA LYS A 600 27.58 20.09 -2.11
C LYS A 600 27.33 20.64 -3.52
N ALA A 601 28.02 20.10 -4.53
CA ALA A 601 27.83 20.45 -5.94
C ALA A 601 26.98 19.42 -6.71
N SER A 602 26.52 18.34 -6.05
CA SER A 602 25.71 17.31 -6.69
C SER A 602 24.33 17.84 -7.04
N LYS A 603 23.96 17.75 -8.32
CA LYS A 603 22.62 18.15 -8.81
C LYS A 603 21.50 17.23 -8.31
N ALA A 604 21.81 16.02 -7.86
CA ALA A 604 20.82 15.05 -7.38
C ALA A 604 20.27 15.36 -5.98
N VAL A 605 21.12 15.92 -5.11
CA VAL A 605 20.77 16.32 -3.73
C VAL A 605 20.86 17.82 -3.49
N GLY A 606 21.19 18.59 -4.54
CA GLY A 606 21.18 20.05 -4.50
C GLY A 606 19.80 20.57 -4.10
N CYS A 607 19.77 21.78 -3.54
CA CYS A 607 18.52 22.39 -3.12
C CYS A 607 17.59 22.46 -4.34
N PRO A 608 16.28 22.13 -4.20
CA PRO A 608 15.33 22.34 -5.28
C PRO A 608 15.50 23.77 -5.78
N ILE A 609 15.95 23.91 -7.04
CA ILE A 609 16.09 25.23 -7.63
C ILE A 609 14.70 25.82 -7.60
N THR A 610 14.53 27.02 -7.05
CA THR A 610 13.27 27.78 -7.11
C THR A 610 13.04 28.35 -8.51
N LEU A 611 13.29 27.51 -9.53
CA LEU A 611 12.49 27.43 -10.75
C LEU A 611 11.06 27.67 -10.33
N SER A 612 10.49 28.74 -10.89
CA SER A 612 9.29 29.31 -10.33
C SER A 612 8.09 28.46 -10.74
N PHE A 613 7.83 27.38 -10.01
CA PHE A 613 6.52 26.70 -9.98
C PHE A 613 5.41 27.70 -9.56
N ASN A 614 5.79 28.78 -8.87
CA ASN A 614 5.01 30.01 -8.70
C ASN A 614 4.66 30.77 -10.01
N ARG A 615 5.10 30.33 -11.21
CA ARG A 615 4.53 30.76 -12.50
C ARG A 615 3.15 30.15 -12.74
N ASN A 616 2.85 29.00 -12.14
CA ASN A 616 1.54 28.35 -12.20
C ASN A 616 0.78 28.61 -10.88
N PRO A 617 0.03 29.73 -10.75
CA PRO A 617 -0.72 30.08 -9.52
C PRO A 617 -1.82 29.08 -9.10
N SER A 618 -2.02 28.02 -9.88
CA SER A 618 -2.82 26.84 -9.57
C SER A 618 -2.24 25.96 -8.44
N LEU A 619 -0.93 26.05 -8.16
CA LEU A 619 -0.24 25.27 -7.11
C LEU A 619 -0.43 25.82 -5.68
N SER A 620 -1.25 26.84 -5.49
CA SER A 620 -1.52 27.41 -4.17
C SER A 620 -2.23 26.42 -3.24
N THR A 621 -1.91 26.47 -1.95
CA THR A 621 -2.86 26.05 -0.91
C THR A 621 -4.19 26.77 -1.05
N CYS A 622 -5.27 26.11 -0.65
CA CYS A 622 -6.56 26.74 -0.44
C CYS A 622 -6.78 26.88 1.08
N ASP A 623 -7.06 28.10 1.55
CA ASP A 623 -7.35 28.36 2.99
C ASP A 623 -8.59 27.57 3.49
N LYS A 624 -9.44 27.17 2.55
CA LYS A 624 -10.64 26.35 2.76
C LYS A 624 -10.78 25.36 1.61
N PRO A 625 -10.47 24.06 1.79
CA PRO A 625 -10.73 23.05 0.78
C PRO A 625 -12.24 22.81 0.61
N ASN A 626 -12.63 22.35 -0.58
CA ASN A 626 -13.96 21.78 -0.80
C ASN A 626 -14.01 20.42 -0.10
N LYS A 627 -15.10 20.14 0.62
CA LYS A 627 -15.36 18.81 1.18
C LYS A 627 -16.29 18.05 0.27
N CYS A 628 -15.76 17.00 -0.35
CA CYS A 628 -16.50 16.14 -1.27
C CYS A 628 -16.97 14.89 -0.52
N LEU A 629 -18.26 14.57 -0.62
CA LEU A 629 -18.86 13.37 -0.03
C LEU A 629 -19.64 12.63 -1.13
N TYR A 630 -19.59 11.30 -1.09
CA TYR A 630 -20.25 10.41 -2.06
C TYR A 630 -20.84 9.21 -1.35
N SER A 631 -22.02 8.77 -1.77
CA SER A 631 -22.53 7.44 -1.42
C SER A 631 -22.02 6.42 -2.44
N THR A 632 -21.47 5.32 -1.94
CA THR A 632 -20.68 4.33 -2.69
C THR A 632 -20.98 2.90 -2.22
N PRO A 633 -22.26 2.46 -2.14
CA PRO A 633 -22.64 1.18 -1.54
C PRO A 633 -22.06 -0.08 -2.22
N SER A 634 -21.42 0.07 -3.39
CA SER A 634 -20.72 -0.96 -4.15
C SER A 634 -19.19 -1.01 -3.92
N LEU A 635 -18.64 -0.17 -3.05
CA LEU A 635 -17.21 -0.13 -2.70
C LEU A 635 -16.95 -0.67 -1.28
N SER A 636 -15.70 -0.64 -0.83
CA SER A 636 -15.22 -0.96 0.52
C SER A 636 -16.05 -0.32 1.65
N SER A 637 -16.43 0.95 1.47
CA SER A 637 -17.30 1.71 2.36
C SER A 637 -18.56 2.21 1.65
N GLN A 638 -19.69 2.24 2.38
CA GLN A 638 -20.98 2.75 1.89
C GLN A 638 -20.97 4.25 1.58
N GLU A 639 -20.04 4.99 2.18
CA GLU A 639 -19.79 6.40 1.89
C GLU A 639 -18.27 6.64 1.83
N HIS A 640 -17.84 7.55 0.95
CA HIS A 640 -16.47 8.05 0.91
C HIS A 640 -16.46 9.58 0.96
N GLN A 641 -15.38 10.14 1.48
CA GLN A 641 -15.16 11.58 1.51
C GLN A 641 -13.68 11.92 1.31
N PHE A 642 -13.40 13.07 0.69
CA PHE A 642 -12.08 13.68 0.67
C PHE A 642 -12.15 15.20 0.65
N LEU A 643 -11.05 15.83 1.04
CA LEU A 643 -10.81 17.27 0.88
C LEU A 643 -9.95 17.51 -0.38
N THR A 644 -10.21 18.60 -1.10
CA THR A 644 -9.34 19.05 -2.21
C THR A 644 -9.50 20.56 -2.45
N CYS A 645 -8.48 21.18 -3.06
CA CYS A 645 -8.56 22.56 -3.55
C CYS A 645 -9.26 22.68 -4.92
N LEU A 646 -9.53 21.57 -5.60
CA LEU A 646 -10.34 21.54 -6.83
C LEU A 646 -11.85 21.58 -6.51
N PRO A 647 -12.71 21.87 -7.51
CA PRO A 647 -14.13 21.50 -7.45
C PRO A 647 -14.29 19.98 -7.22
N CYS A 648 -15.34 19.59 -6.50
CA CYS A 648 -15.65 18.17 -6.32
C CYS A 648 -15.98 17.50 -7.67
N PRO A 649 -15.38 16.34 -7.99
CA PRO A 649 -15.75 15.57 -9.18
C PRO A 649 -17.21 15.11 -9.13
N THR A 650 -17.71 14.58 -10.27
CA THR A 650 -19.12 14.19 -10.35
C THR A 650 -19.38 12.88 -9.61
N MET A 651 -18.42 11.95 -9.66
CA MET A 651 -18.40 10.70 -8.92
C MET A 651 -17.12 10.59 -8.08
N TYR A 652 -17.10 9.70 -7.08
CA TYR A 652 -15.88 9.37 -6.35
C TYR A 652 -14.85 8.75 -7.33
N PRO A 653 -13.60 9.22 -7.37
CA PRO A 653 -12.56 8.59 -8.19
C PRO A 653 -12.34 7.12 -7.80
N TRP A 654 -12.14 6.25 -8.77
CA TRP A 654 -11.83 4.83 -8.51
C TRP A 654 -11.13 4.18 -9.72
N LEU A 655 -10.84 2.88 -9.64
CA LEU A 655 -10.11 2.08 -10.63
C LEU A 655 -10.53 2.36 -12.09
N GLU A 656 -11.82 2.29 -12.39
CA GLU A 656 -12.35 2.47 -13.75
C GLU A 656 -12.65 3.94 -14.12
N ASN A 657 -12.41 4.89 -13.20
CA ASN A 657 -12.64 6.33 -13.38
C ASN A 657 -11.77 7.17 -12.41
N PRO A 658 -10.44 7.26 -12.61
CA PRO A 658 -9.57 8.07 -11.75
C PRO A 658 -9.82 9.59 -11.89
N ALA A 659 -10.50 10.02 -12.95
CA ALA A 659 -10.88 11.43 -13.14
C ALA A 659 -12.09 11.86 -12.29
N GLY A 660 -12.92 10.92 -11.82
CA GLY A 660 -14.21 11.19 -11.17
C GLY A 660 -15.27 11.81 -12.12
N GLY A 661 -15.13 11.59 -13.42
CA GLY A 661 -16.01 12.14 -14.46
C GLY A 661 -17.39 11.47 -14.51
N ILE A 662 -18.25 11.94 -15.41
CA ILE A 662 -19.44 11.19 -15.85
C ILE A 662 -18.98 10.17 -16.89
N VAL A 663 -19.44 8.93 -16.75
CA VAL A 663 -19.05 7.72 -17.53
C VAL A 663 -20.26 7.13 -18.22
#